data_AF-A0A7K6FZ18-F1
#
_entry.id   AF-A0A7K6FZ18-F1
#
_cell.length_a   1.000
_cell.length_b   1.000
_cell.length_c   1.000
_cell.angle_alpha   90.00
_cell.angle_beta   90.00
_cell.angle_gamma   90.00
#
_symmetry.space_group_name_H-M   'P 1'
#
loop_
_entity.id
_entity.type
_entity.pdbx_description
1 polymer ?
#
loop_
_entity_poly.entity_id
_entity_poly.type
_entity_poly.pdbx_seq_one_letter_code
_entity_poly.pdbx_strand_id
1 'polypeptide(L)'
;PRVLVQGRVTAADTGEPLRFGHIFLGDRKVGFTGYQGSFTIEVPPDARRLVARFVDGQQRLVDAVKVLPFDRRGGAVYQEVKMLRKKEPVELDGGRSPVGELLLPAGAFLRPSGEVFNGTVKASVTFVDPRDMGTASAASSDLSFANAEGEIVPLRTYGMFAVDFREGGSGAALQAGPVQVRMDAGQVWMPEHLQKMQLWSLNPESGLWEEEGLLRPAGGGRGKREERTFLVGNLEIRERRLFNLDVPEDRRCFVKVRAYSNEKFNPYEQLEGVVISLINLEPQPGFPSNPRAWGRFDSVVTGANGACLPAFCDARRPDAYSALVTATLGGEELEAVASSPKLNPSAVGVAQPYLGKLGYRRSDHEDPALKKTAFQINVAKPDPDNADESDGPVYSYRSLRECEEAPVGANHLRFYRVEVDKYEYNVVPFKESDLASWTGDYLAWWPNPQEFRACFIKVRLEGPQEYMVRSRNVGGSHPRTRGQLYGLRDSRSVRDPLLAGTSGACLEFKCGGMLFDQSLADRTLVTVVPQGSCRRTAVNALLRDYLGRHPPLAEDNHTAAFSMLAPLDPLGHNYGIYTVTDRSPRLAKEIAIGRCFAGTSDGFSREMRAAEGTAVTFSCGERPPGRESFFQRLLTAPAEA
;
A
#
# COMPACT_ATOMS: atom_id res chain seq x y z
N PRO A 1 -9.76 -1.23 21.35
CA PRO A 1 -9.24 -0.16 20.46
C PRO A 1 -9.99 -0.22 19.13
N ARG A 2 -10.31 0.91 18.50
CA ARG A 2 -10.92 0.90 17.16
C ARG A 2 -9.87 0.49 16.13
N VAL A 3 -10.25 -0.39 15.22
CA VAL A 3 -9.45 -0.82 14.08
C VAL A 3 -10.14 -0.32 12.82
N LEU A 4 -9.40 0.42 12.00
CA LEU A 4 -9.91 1.00 10.76
C LEU A 4 -9.12 0.46 9.57
N VAL A 5 -9.83 0.16 8.48
CA VAL A 5 -9.20 -0.02 7.17
C VAL A 5 -9.65 1.14 6.29
N GLN A 6 -8.68 1.92 5.84
CA GLN A 6 -8.88 3.05 4.95
C GLN A 6 -8.23 2.75 3.62
N GLY A 7 -8.57 3.50 2.59
CA GLY A 7 -7.98 3.22 1.30
C GLY A 7 -8.60 3.97 0.16
N ARG A 8 -8.21 3.56 -1.04
CA ARG A 8 -8.77 4.06 -2.30
C ARG A 8 -9.04 2.90 -3.24
N VAL A 9 -10.16 2.98 -3.94
CA VAL A 9 -10.57 2.04 -4.99
C VAL A 9 -10.41 2.68 -6.35
N THR A 10 -9.70 2.02 -7.27
CA THR A 10 -9.46 2.50 -8.64
C THR A 10 -9.62 1.40 -9.68
N ALA A 11 -9.95 1.79 -10.90
CA ALA A 11 -9.82 0.91 -12.06
C ALA A 11 -8.35 0.51 -12.27
N ALA A 12 -8.09 -0.77 -12.51
CA ALA A 12 -6.75 -1.32 -12.65
C ALA A 12 -6.01 -0.81 -13.90
N ASP A 13 -6.75 -0.49 -14.96
CA ASP A 13 -6.23 -0.09 -16.26
C ASP A 13 -5.92 1.42 -16.36
N THR A 14 -6.82 2.26 -15.87
CA THR A 14 -6.72 3.72 -16.02
C THR A 14 -6.38 4.45 -14.72
N GLY A 15 -6.45 3.78 -13.57
CA GLY A 15 -6.33 4.42 -12.26
C GLY A 15 -7.50 5.32 -11.88
N GLU A 16 -8.57 5.36 -12.69
CA GLU A 16 -9.79 6.14 -12.44
C GLU A 16 -10.39 5.74 -11.08
N PRO A 17 -10.70 6.68 -10.19
CA PRO A 17 -11.32 6.36 -8.91
C PRO A 17 -12.73 5.80 -9.10
N LEU A 18 -13.08 4.77 -8.32
CA LEU A 18 -14.47 4.31 -8.22
C LEU A 18 -15.26 5.37 -7.46
N ARG A 19 -16.02 6.21 -8.15
CA ARG A 19 -16.81 7.27 -7.53
C ARG A 19 -18.15 6.71 -7.04
N PHE A 20 -18.47 6.92 -5.76
CA PHE A 20 -19.76 6.54 -5.17
C PHE A 20 -20.12 5.05 -5.36
N GLY A 21 -19.12 4.18 -5.43
CA GLY A 21 -19.30 2.73 -5.49
C GLY A 21 -19.80 2.21 -4.15
N HIS A 22 -20.58 1.14 -4.18
CA HIS A 22 -21.15 0.54 -2.98
C HIS A 22 -20.12 -0.36 -2.27
N ILE A 23 -20.10 -0.29 -0.94
CA ILE A 23 -19.24 -1.12 -0.10
C ILE A 23 -20.13 -2.02 0.76
N PHE A 24 -19.88 -3.33 0.70
CA PHE A 24 -20.57 -4.34 1.48
C PHE A 24 -19.59 -5.10 2.38
N LEU A 25 -20.04 -5.43 3.60
CA LEU A 25 -19.42 -6.43 4.47
C LEU A 25 -20.44 -7.55 4.66
N GLY A 26 -20.17 -8.73 4.12
CA GLY A 26 -21.19 -9.76 3.94
C GLY A 26 -22.32 -9.27 3.03
N ASP A 27 -23.57 -9.46 3.46
CA ASP A 27 -24.78 -8.99 2.80
C ASP A 27 -25.09 -7.50 3.10
N ARG A 28 -24.51 -6.96 4.18
CA ARG A 28 -24.82 -5.61 4.66
C ARG A 28 -24.03 -4.55 3.91
N LYS A 29 -24.74 -3.62 3.28
CA LYS A 29 -24.17 -2.37 2.75
C LYS A 29 -23.72 -1.48 3.90
N VAL A 30 -22.44 -1.16 3.95
CA VAL A 30 -21.84 -0.34 5.02
C VAL A 30 -21.53 1.09 4.61
N GLY A 31 -21.48 1.37 3.31
CA GLY A 31 -21.21 2.73 2.84
C GLY A 31 -20.95 2.83 1.34
N PHE A 32 -20.31 3.94 0.98
CA PHE A 32 -19.94 4.27 -0.39
C PHE A 32 -18.51 4.80 -0.43
N THR A 33 -17.84 4.64 -1.57
CA THR A 33 -16.58 5.34 -1.83
C THR A 33 -16.80 6.84 -2.10
N GLY A 34 -15.83 7.67 -1.75
CA GLY A 34 -15.84 9.11 -2.02
C GLY A 34 -15.57 9.47 -3.48
N TYR A 35 -15.50 10.77 -3.79
CA TYR A 35 -15.25 11.28 -5.15
C TYR A 35 -13.89 10.84 -5.72
N GLN A 36 -12.88 10.72 -4.85
CA GLN A 36 -11.55 10.20 -5.21
C GLN A 36 -11.43 8.68 -5.01
N GLY A 37 -12.54 7.97 -4.84
CA GLY A 37 -12.55 6.53 -4.58
C GLY A 37 -12.12 6.15 -3.17
N SER A 38 -11.99 7.13 -2.27
CA SER A 38 -11.58 6.89 -0.88
C SER A 38 -12.64 6.13 -0.09
N PHE A 39 -12.22 5.29 0.85
CA PHE A 39 -13.13 4.58 1.76
C PHE A 39 -12.56 4.49 3.18
N THR A 40 -13.43 4.22 4.13
CA THR A 40 -13.09 3.91 5.53
C THR A 40 -14.06 2.85 6.04
N ILE A 41 -13.53 1.76 6.55
CA ILE A 41 -14.29 0.63 7.12
C ILE A 41 -13.84 0.46 8.56
N GLU A 42 -14.78 0.53 9.50
CA GLU A 42 -14.55 0.10 10.88
C GLU A 42 -14.63 -1.42 10.95
N VAL A 43 -13.56 -2.05 11.43
CA VAL A 43 -13.47 -3.51 11.49
C VAL A 43 -14.35 -4.02 12.63
N PRO A 44 -15.24 -5.00 12.38
CA PRO A 44 -16.02 -5.62 13.46
C PRO A 44 -15.10 -6.24 14.53
N PRO A 45 -15.44 -6.15 15.82
CA PRO A 45 -14.55 -6.52 16.92
C PRO A 45 -14.10 -8.00 16.89
N ASP A 46 -14.97 -8.89 16.42
CA ASP A 46 -14.70 -10.34 16.33
C ASP A 46 -14.20 -10.80 14.95
N ALA A 47 -13.94 -9.85 14.04
CA ALA A 47 -13.47 -10.19 12.70
C ALA A 47 -12.09 -10.84 12.77
N ARG A 48 -11.99 -12.09 12.27
CA ARG A 48 -10.71 -12.74 12.01
C ARG A 48 -10.18 -12.45 10.61
N ARG A 49 -11.10 -12.18 9.68
CA ARG A 49 -10.91 -11.95 8.25
C ARG A 49 -11.87 -10.85 7.83
N LEU A 50 -11.37 -9.77 7.22
CA LEU A 50 -12.21 -8.67 6.76
C LEU A 50 -12.45 -8.79 5.25
N VAL A 51 -13.65 -9.21 4.89
CA VAL A 51 -14.06 -9.36 3.49
C VAL A 51 -14.92 -8.17 3.10
N ALA A 52 -14.48 -7.41 2.11
CA ALA A 52 -15.20 -6.27 1.58
C ALA A 52 -15.51 -6.49 0.10
N ARG A 53 -16.78 -6.28 -0.28
CA ARG A 53 -17.20 -6.28 -1.68
C ARG A 53 -17.44 -4.85 -2.14
N PHE A 54 -16.74 -4.46 -3.21
CA PHE A 54 -16.87 -3.18 -3.89
C PHE A 54 -17.64 -3.36 -5.19
N VAL A 55 -18.74 -2.62 -5.34
CA VAL A 55 -19.66 -2.74 -6.48
C VAL A 55 -19.77 -1.41 -7.19
N ASP A 56 -19.58 -1.44 -8.51
CA ASP A 56 -19.80 -0.27 -9.37
C ASP A 56 -21.29 -0.16 -9.76
N GLY A 57 -21.95 0.90 -9.30
CA GLY A 57 -23.35 1.17 -9.62
C GLY A 57 -23.59 1.41 -11.11
N GLN A 58 -22.56 1.84 -11.86
CA GLN A 58 -22.62 2.01 -13.32
C GLN A 58 -22.30 0.72 -14.09
N GLN A 59 -21.91 -0.35 -13.39
CA GLN A 59 -21.58 -1.65 -13.97
C GLN A 59 -20.48 -1.59 -15.04
N ARG A 60 -19.55 -0.62 -14.98
CA ARG A 60 -18.38 -0.51 -15.86
C ARG A 60 -17.23 -1.39 -15.38
N LEU A 61 -17.12 -1.59 -14.08
CA LEU A 61 -16.11 -2.43 -13.44
C LEU A 61 -16.72 -3.75 -12.96
N VAL A 62 -15.92 -4.81 -12.95
CA VAL A 62 -16.25 -6.10 -12.34
C VAL A 62 -16.26 -5.91 -10.83
N ASP A 63 -17.30 -6.41 -10.17
CA ASP A 63 -17.39 -6.41 -8.70
C ASP A 63 -16.14 -7.06 -8.09
N ALA A 64 -15.52 -6.37 -7.13
CA ALA A 64 -14.29 -6.83 -6.50
C ALA A 64 -14.55 -7.23 -5.06
N VAL A 65 -14.29 -8.51 -4.75
CA VAL A 65 -14.28 -9.02 -3.38
C VAL A 65 -12.82 -9.00 -2.92
N LYS A 66 -12.51 -8.29 -1.83
CA LYS A 66 -11.15 -8.17 -1.30
C LYS A 66 -11.10 -8.62 0.15
N VAL A 67 -10.04 -9.36 0.47
CA VAL A 67 -9.66 -9.70 1.84
C VAL A 67 -8.67 -8.64 2.28
N LEU A 68 -9.10 -7.77 3.19
CA LEU A 68 -8.31 -6.62 3.59
C LEU A 68 -7.54 -6.95 4.89
N PRO A 69 -6.20 -6.85 4.90
CA PRO A 69 -5.41 -7.00 6.12
C PRO A 69 -5.64 -5.82 7.07
N PHE A 70 -5.60 -6.10 8.37
CA PHE A 70 -5.77 -5.11 9.43
C PHE A 70 -4.95 -5.49 10.67
N ASP A 71 -4.59 -4.51 11.51
CA ASP A 71 -3.93 -4.77 12.79
C ASP A 71 -4.95 -4.90 13.92
N ARG A 72 -5.00 -6.08 14.55
CA ARG A 72 -5.88 -6.38 15.69
C ARG A 72 -5.57 -5.54 16.94
N ARG A 73 -4.35 -5.01 17.06
CA ARG A 73 -3.95 -4.17 18.21
C ARG A 73 -4.57 -2.77 18.15
N GLY A 74 -5.09 -2.36 16.99
CA GLY A 74 -5.68 -1.03 16.79
C GLY A 74 -4.99 -0.24 15.68
N GLY A 75 -5.55 0.93 15.36
CA GLY A 75 -5.01 1.83 14.37
C GLY A 75 -5.72 1.77 13.02
N ALA A 76 -5.14 2.44 12.03
CA ALA A 76 -5.65 2.49 10.67
C ALA A 76 -4.64 1.87 9.70
N VAL A 77 -5.12 0.99 8.82
CA VAL A 77 -4.32 0.40 7.74
C VAL A 77 -4.84 0.93 6.41
N TYR A 78 -3.94 1.46 5.58
CA TYR A 78 -4.30 1.97 4.25
C TYR A 78 -4.15 0.90 3.19
N GLN A 79 -5.17 0.71 2.37
CA GLN A 79 -5.21 -0.29 1.29
C GLN A 79 -5.55 0.34 -0.06
N GLU A 80 -4.80 -0.05 -1.09
CA GLU A 80 -5.14 0.27 -2.47
C GLU A 80 -5.88 -0.90 -3.12
N VAL A 81 -7.11 -0.66 -3.56
CA VAL A 81 -7.98 -1.67 -4.17
C VAL A 81 -8.05 -1.41 -5.67
N LYS A 82 -7.62 -2.39 -6.46
CA LYS A 82 -7.77 -2.38 -7.92
C LYS A 82 -8.97 -3.20 -8.36
N MET A 83 -9.78 -2.64 -9.26
CA MET A 83 -10.94 -3.29 -9.88
C MET A 83 -10.74 -3.43 -11.39
N LEU A 84 -11.15 -4.56 -11.94
CA LEU A 84 -11.05 -4.83 -13.38
C LEU A 84 -12.17 -4.16 -14.15
N ARG A 85 -11.88 -3.68 -15.36
CA ARG A 85 -12.90 -3.20 -16.28
C ARG A 85 -13.66 -4.38 -16.90
N LYS A 86 -14.97 -4.26 -17.01
CA LYS A 86 -15.78 -5.23 -17.76
C LYS A 86 -15.39 -5.17 -19.24
N LYS A 87 -15.25 -6.33 -19.87
CA LYS A 87 -15.14 -6.39 -21.33
C LYS A 87 -16.47 -6.00 -21.97
N GLU A 88 -16.42 -5.38 -23.14
CA GLU A 88 -17.63 -5.04 -23.88
C GLU A 88 -18.41 -6.31 -24.19
N PRO A 89 -19.73 -6.34 -23.92
CA PRO A 89 -20.55 -7.47 -24.29
C PRO A 89 -20.54 -7.67 -25.79
N VAL A 90 -20.33 -8.90 -26.23
CA VAL A 90 -20.38 -9.29 -27.64
C VAL A 90 -21.65 -10.08 -27.87
N GLU A 91 -22.28 -9.88 -29.03
CA GLU A 91 -23.32 -10.79 -29.51
C GLU A 91 -22.65 -12.09 -29.93
N LEU A 92 -23.06 -13.21 -29.33
CA LEU A 92 -22.38 -14.48 -29.50
C LEU A 92 -22.57 -15.03 -30.92
N ASP A 93 -21.59 -14.82 -31.78
CA ASP A 93 -21.35 -15.59 -33.02
C ASP A 93 -19.93 -16.19 -32.95
N GLY A 94 -19.82 -17.50 -33.18
CA GLY A 94 -18.66 -18.29 -32.76
C GLY A 94 -17.33 -17.91 -33.42
N GLY A 95 -16.32 -17.62 -32.59
CA GLY A 95 -14.92 -17.93 -32.90
C GLY A 95 -13.87 -16.85 -32.60
N ARG A 96 -13.02 -17.11 -31.59
CA ARG A 96 -11.60 -16.74 -31.55
C ARG A 96 -10.88 -17.58 -30.49
N SER A 97 -9.64 -18.01 -30.75
CA SER A 97 -8.90 -19.03 -29.96
C SER A 97 -8.40 -18.47 -28.61
N PRO A 98 -8.93 -18.91 -27.45
CA PRO A 98 -8.64 -18.37 -26.12
C PRO A 98 -7.81 -19.32 -25.22
N VAL A 99 -7.40 -18.83 -24.04
CA VAL A 99 -6.71 -19.60 -22.96
C VAL A 99 -7.62 -20.70 -22.38
N GLY A 100 -8.92 -20.48 -22.44
CA GLY A 100 -9.96 -21.48 -22.18
C GLY A 100 -11.27 -21.10 -22.87
N GLU A 101 -12.12 -22.08 -23.15
CA GLU A 101 -13.38 -21.94 -23.86
C GLU A 101 -14.57 -22.18 -22.90
N LEU A 102 -15.62 -21.38 -23.05
CA LEU A 102 -16.92 -21.64 -22.43
C LEU A 102 -17.88 -22.11 -23.53
N LEU A 103 -18.27 -23.37 -23.48
CA LEU A 103 -19.24 -23.97 -24.38
C LEU A 103 -20.62 -23.92 -23.73
N LEU A 104 -21.49 -23.09 -24.31
CA LEU A 104 -22.88 -22.88 -23.89
C LEU A 104 -23.79 -23.65 -24.87
N PRO A 105 -24.44 -24.75 -24.47
CA PRO A 105 -25.35 -25.48 -25.34
C PRO A 105 -26.61 -24.67 -25.65
N ALA A 106 -27.33 -25.05 -26.70
CA ALA A 106 -28.62 -24.43 -27.03
C ALA A 106 -29.60 -24.59 -25.86
N GLY A 107 -30.32 -23.51 -25.53
CA GLY A 107 -31.27 -23.50 -24.40
C GLY A 107 -30.62 -23.42 -23.02
N ALA A 108 -29.30 -23.15 -22.91
CA ALA A 108 -28.61 -23.08 -21.62
C ALA A 108 -29.00 -21.87 -20.76
N PHE A 109 -29.58 -20.82 -21.33
CA PHE A 109 -29.87 -19.59 -20.59
C PHE A 109 -31.22 -19.65 -19.88
N LEU A 110 -31.22 -19.28 -18.61
CA LEU A 110 -32.39 -19.31 -17.74
C LEU A 110 -32.60 -17.94 -17.11
N ARG A 111 -33.85 -17.53 -16.93
CA ARG A 111 -34.19 -16.41 -16.04
C ARG A 111 -33.97 -16.81 -14.58
N PRO A 112 -33.86 -15.85 -13.64
CA PRO A 112 -33.80 -16.17 -12.21
C PRO A 112 -35.00 -17.00 -11.69
N SER A 113 -36.14 -16.97 -12.38
CA SER A 113 -37.31 -17.81 -12.10
C SER A 113 -37.14 -19.29 -12.52
N GLY A 114 -36.09 -19.63 -13.27
CA GLY A 114 -35.85 -20.95 -13.83
C GLY A 114 -36.41 -21.16 -15.25
N GLU A 115 -37.11 -20.18 -15.81
CA GLU A 115 -37.64 -20.26 -17.19
C GLU A 115 -36.53 -20.19 -18.23
N VAL A 116 -36.58 -21.04 -19.25
CA VAL A 116 -35.64 -21.00 -20.38
C VAL A 116 -35.81 -19.71 -21.17
N PHE A 117 -34.70 -19.01 -21.39
CA PHE A 117 -34.66 -17.79 -22.20
C PHE A 117 -34.14 -18.11 -23.61
N ASN A 118 -34.99 -17.88 -24.61
CA ASN A 118 -34.69 -18.14 -26.03
C ASN A 118 -34.44 -16.86 -26.85
N GLY A 119 -34.21 -15.72 -26.20
CA GLY A 119 -33.96 -14.44 -26.88
C GLY A 119 -32.47 -14.14 -27.09
N THR A 120 -32.18 -12.96 -27.64
CA THR A 120 -30.80 -12.47 -27.80
C THR A 120 -30.14 -12.24 -26.44
N VAL A 121 -28.96 -12.83 -26.25
CA VAL A 121 -28.15 -12.69 -25.03
C VAL A 121 -26.94 -11.80 -25.32
N LYS A 122 -26.74 -10.78 -24.48
CA LYS A 122 -25.50 -10.03 -24.40
C LYS A 122 -24.60 -10.72 -23.38
N ALA A 123 -23.47 -11.24 -23.84
CA ALA A 123 -22.52 -11.95 -22.99
C ALA A 123 -21.20 -11.18 -22.91
N SER A 124 -20.67 -11.03 -21.70
CA SER A 124 -19.31 -10.55 -21.48
C SER A 124 -18.57 -11.50 -20.55
N VAL A 125 -17.31 -11.76 -20.89
CA VAL A 125 -16.39 -12.56 -20.08
C VAL A 125 -15.15 -11.71 -19.83
N THR A 126 -14.87 -11.40 -18.57
CA THR A 126 -13.64 -10.72 -18.17
C THR A 126 -12.68 -11.75 -17.59
N PHE A 127 -11.51 -11.91 -18.19
CA PHE A 127 -10.49 -12.86 -17.77
C PHE A 127 -9.34 -12.15 -17.04
N VAL A 128 -8.85 -12.76 -15.96
CA VAL A 128 -7.64 -12.41 -15.23
C VAL A 128 -6.57 -13.41 -15.67
N ASP A 129 -5.65 -12.95 -16.50
CA ASP A 129 -4.55 -13.76 -17.00
C ASP A 129 -3.36 -13.69 -16.05
N PRO A 130 -3.00 -14.77 -15.35
CA PRO A 130 -1.91 -14.73 -14.39
C PRO A 130 -0.54 -14.48 -15.03
N ARG A 131 -0.43 -14.55 -16.37
CA ARG A 131 0.78 -14.20 -17.12
C ARG A 131 1.04 -12.70 -17.15
N ASP A 132 0.01 -11.89 -16.92
CA ASP A 132 0.14 -10.46 -16.72
C ASP A 132 0.25 -10.16 -15.21
N MET A 133 1.48 -9.85 -14.77
CA MET A 133 1.79 -9.49 -13.39
C MET A 133 0.95 -8.34 -12.83
N GLY A 134 0.53 -7.39 -13.68
CA GLY A 134 -0.30 -6.25 -13.26
C GLY A 134 -1.68 -6.67 -12.76
N THR A 135 -2.18 -7.82 -13.22
CA THR A 135 -3.51 -8.32 -12.87
C THR A 135 -3.61 -8.89 -11.46
N ALA A 136 -2.49 -9.26 -10.82
CA ALA A 136 -2.45 -9.81 -9.46
C ALA A 136 -3.14 -8.87 -8.45
N SER A 137 -2.88 -7.57 -8.55
CA SER A 137 -3.49 -6.56 -7.67
C SER A 137 -5.01 -6.43 -7.84
N ALA A 138 -5.53 -6.80 -9.02
CA ALA A 138 -6.93 -6.67 -9.39
C ALA A 138 -7.72 -7.99 -9.20
N ALA A 139 -7.03 -9.10 -8.95
CA ALA A 139 -7.61 -10.40 -8.63
C ALA A 139 -8.54 -10.33 -7.41
N SER A 140 -9.62 -11.11 -7.43
CA SER A 140 -10.58 -11.18 -6.32
C SER A 140 -10.13 -12.19 -5.27
N SER A 141 -10.47 -11.92 -4.00
CA SER A 141 -10.08 -12.73 -2.83
C SER A 141 -8.55 -12.79 -2.63
N ASP A 142 -8.09 -13.64 -1.72
CA ASP A 142 -6.69 -14.02 -1.45
C ASP A 142 -6.41 -15.47 -1.94
N LEU A 143 -7.24 -15.98 -2.85
CA LEU A 143 -7.12 -17.33 -3.43
C LEU A 143 -7.08 -18.44 -2.38
N SER A 144 -7.99 -18.43 -1.40
CA SER A 144 -8.07 -19.46 -0.36
C SER A 144 -9.41 -20.17 -0.34
N PHE A 145 -9.43 -21.44 0.06
CA PHE A 145 -10.63 -22.27 0.21
C PHE A 145 -10.64 -22.95 1.59
N ALA A 146 -11.80 -23.44 2.02
CA ALA A 146 -11.91 -24.30 3.20
C ALA A 146 -11.88 -25.78 2.77
N ASN A 147 -10.98 -26.57 3.33
CA ASN A 147 -10.92 -28.01 3.07
C ASN A 147 -12.00 -28.79 3.87
N ALA A 148 -12.02 -30.12 3.74
CA ALA A 148 -12.99 -30.99 4.40
C ALA A 148 -12.92 -30.90 5.95
N GLU A 149 -11.74 -30.59 6.48
CA GLU A 149 -11.48 -30.40 7.90
C GLU A 149 -11.83 -28.98 8.40
N GLY A 150 -12.24 -28.08 7.49
CA GLY A 150 -12.55 -26.68 7.79
C GLY A 150 -11.33 -25.77 7.94
N GLU A 151 -10.13 -26.26 7.59
CA GLU A 151 -8.91 -25.46 7.55
C GLU A 151 -8.89 -24.59 6.28
N ILE A 152 -8.40 -23.35 6.41
CA ILE A 152 -8.22 -22.46 5.27
C ILE A 152 -6.89 -22.78 4.59
N VAL A 153 -6.97 -23.22 3.33
CA VAL A 153 -5.84 -23.69 2.53
C VAL A 153 -5.69 -22.81 1.28
N PRO A 154 -4.45 -22.52 0.84
CA PRO A 154 -4.23 -21.70 -0.35
C PRO A 154 -4.49 -22.47 -1.64
N LEU A 155 -5.01 -21.75 -2.63
CA LEU A 155 -5.04 -22.14 -4.02
C LEU A 155 -3.86 -21.53 -4.77
N ARG A 156 -3.40 -22.27 -5.78
CA ARG A 156 -2.58 -21.75 -6.87
C ARG A 156 -3.46 -21.50 -8.08
N THR A 157 -3.43 -20.28 -8.60
CA THR A 157 -4.24 -19.91 -9.75
C THR A 157 -3.60 -20.20 -11.10
N TYR A 158 -4.43 -20.63 -12.05
CA TYR A 158 -4.12 -20.66 -13.48
C TYR A 158 -5.00 -19.70 -14.30
N GLY A 159 -5.90 -18.98 -13.64
CA GLY A 159 -6.71 -17.95 -14.25
C GLY A 159 -8.04 -17.78 -13.55
N MET A 160 -8.56 -16.57 -13.63
CA MET A 160 -9.85 -16.20 -13.08
C MET A 160 -10.73 -15.66 -14.17
N PHE A 161 -12.04 -15.87 -14.08
CA PHE A 161 -12.96 -15.27 -15.02
C PHE A 161 -14.27 -14.84 -14.37
N ALA A 162 -14.76 -13.69 -14.81
CA ALA A 162 -16.06 -13.17 -14.47
C ALA A 162 -16.98 -13.26 -15.69
N VAL A 163 -18.22 -13.73 -15.48
CA VAL A 163 -19.24 -13.84 -16.53
C VAL A 163 -20.41 -12.92 -16.24
N ASP A 164 -20.89 -12.18 -17.23
CA ASP A 164 -22.10 -11.36 -17.16
C ASP A 164 -22.96 -11.66 -18.40
N PHE A 165 -24.12 -12.25 -18.17
CA PHE A 165 -25.09 -12.63 -19.20
C PHE A 165 -26.37 -11.83 -19.00
N ARG A 166 -26.83 -11.15 -20.05
CA ARG A 166 -27.99 -10.26 -19.97
C ARG A 166 -28.92 -10.44 -21.16
N GLU A 167 -30.21 -10.26 -20.91
CA GLU A 167 -31.20 -10.13 -21.98
C GLU A 167 -30.88 -8.89 -22.84
N GLY A 168 -30.85 -9.04 -24.16
CA GLY A 168 -30.44 -7.96 -25.07
C GLY A 168 -31.34 -6.72 -25.03
N GLY A 169 -32.64 -6.92 -24.81
CA GLY A 169 -33.65 -5.85 -24.73
C GLY A 169 -33.79 -5.24 -23.33
N SER A 170 -34.10 -6.07 -22.31
CA SER A 170 -34.38 -5.59 -20.95
C SER A 170 -33.13 -5.32 -20.12
N GLY A 171 -31.99 -5.91 -20.47
CA GLY A 171 -30.76 -5.86 -19.69
C GLY A 171 -30.79 -6.69 -18.39
N ALA A 172 -31.86 -7.47 -18.17
CA ALA A 172 -32.01 -8.34 -17.01
C ALA A 172 -30.94 -9.45 -16.99
N ALA A 173 -30.44 -9.79 -15.81
CA ALA A 173 -29.41 -10.81 -15.64
C ALA A 173 -29.96 -12.23 -15.88
N LEU A 174 -29.21 -13.03 -16.62
CA LEU A 174 -29.53 -14.41 -16.96
C LEU A 174 -28.61 -15.38 -16.23
N GLN A 175 -29.13 -16.53 -15.82
CA GLN A 175 -28.38 -17.69 -15.38
C GLN A 175 -28.03 -18.57 -16.60
N ALA A 176 -27.06 -19.48 -16.47
CA ALA A 176 -26.71 -20.40 -17.55
C ALA A 176 -26.32 -21.79 -17.01
N GLY A 177 -26.85 -22.87 -17.60
CA GLY A 177 -26.46 -24.23 -17.25
C GLY A 177 -27.17 -25.29 -18.10
N PRO A 178 -26.52 -26.43 -18.41
CA PRO A 178 -25.13 -26.77 -18.10
C PRO A 178 -24.14 -26.06 -19.04
N VAL A 179 -23.05 -25.51 -18.51
CA VAL A 179 -21.97 -24.87 -19.27
C VAL A 179 -20.71 -25.72 -19.18
N GLN A 180 -20.04 -25.97 -20.30
CA GLN A 180 -18.78 -26.71 -20.30
C GLN A 180 -17.59 -25.74 -20.37
N VAL A 181 -16.67 -25.87 -19.43
CA VAL A 181 -15.43 -25.10 -19.36
C VAL A 181 -14.30 -25.97 -19.91
N ARG A 182 -13.54 -25.46 -20.88
CA ARG A 182 -12.37 -26.14 -21.46
C ARG A 182 -11.12 -25.30 -21.24
N MET A 183 -10.13 -25.84 -20.54
CA MET A 183 -8.83 -25.19 -20.33
C MET A 183 -7.76 -25.91 -21.16
N ASP A 184 -6.91 -25.16 -21.85
CA ASP A 184 -5.76 -25.74 -22.56
C ASP A 184 -4.76 -26.33 -21.55
N ALA A 185 -4.52 -27.65 -21.63
CA ALA A 185 -3.60 -28.35 -20.74
C ALA A 185 -2.15 -27.87 -20.91
N GLY A 186 -1.79 -27.30 -22.06
CA GLY A 186 -0.47 -26.70 -22.30
C GLY A 186 -0.19 -25.46 -21.45
N GLN A 187 -1.21 -24.86 -20.81
CA GLN A 187 -1.04 -23.78 -19.85
C GLN A 187 -0.65 -24.29 -18.45
N VAL A 188 -0.84 -25.58 -18.16
CA VAL A 188 -0.52 -26.19 -16.87
C VAL A 188 0.90 -26.76 -16.92
N TRP A 189 1.86 -25.99 -16.42
CA TRP A 189 3.26 -26.37 -16.54
C TRP A 189 3.75 -27.40 -15.50
N MET A 190 3.08 -27.47 -14.35
CA MET A 190 3.37 -28.49 -13.34
C MET A 190 2.58 -29.76 -13.64
N PRO A 191 3.23 -30.87 -14.00
CA PRO A 191 2.52 -32.09 -14.43
C PRO A 191 1.58 -32.64 -13.34
N GLU A 192 1.96 -32.49 -12.07
CA GLU A 192 1.16 -32.90 -10.91
C GLU A 192 -0.15 -32.10 -10.76
N HIS A 193 -0.24 -30.91 -11.37
CA HIS A 193 -1.44 -30.06 -11.32
C HIS A 193 -2.48 -30.47 -12.37
N LEU A 194 -2.08 -31.14 -13.46
CA LEU A 194 -3.00 -31.62 -14.49
C LEU A 194 -4.09 -32.56 -13.93
N GLN A 195 -3.77 -33.33 -12.89
CA GLN A 195 -4.68 -34.28 -12.27
C GLN A 195 -5.47 -33.69 -11.09
N LYS A 196 -5.08 -32.51 -10.60
CA LYS A 196 -5.68 -31.83 -9.44
C LYS A 196 -6.51 -30.60 -9.83
N MET A 197 -6.55 -30.24 -11.13
CA MET A 197 -7.21 -29.05 -11.63
C MET A 197 -8.71 -29.05 -11.30
N GLN A 198 -9.16 -27.99 -10.64
CA GLN A 198 -10.55 -27.84 -10.22
C GLN A 198 -11.12 -26.51 -10.66
N LEU A 199 -12.44 -26.49 -10.80
CA LEU A 199 -13.23 -25.31 -11.03
C LEU A 199 -13.77 -24.82 -9.69
N TRP A 200 -13.66 -23.52 -9.47
CA TRP A 200 -14.03 -22.89 -8.21
C TRP A 200 -14.99 -21.73 -8.45
N SER A 201 -15.88 -21.45 -7.50
CA SER A 201 -16.69 -20.23 -7.48
C SER A 201 -16.43 -19.42 -6.22
N LEU A 202 -16.39 -18.09 -6.34
CA LEU A 202 -16.12 -17.24 -5.20
C LEU A 202 -17.39 -17.00 -4.38
N ASN A 203 -17.32 -17.30 -3.08
CA ASN A 203 -18.30 -16.83 -2.11
C ASN A 203 -17.97 -15.39 -1.69
N PRO A 204 -18.82 -14.41 -2.03
CA PRO A 204 -18.54 -12.99 -1.75
C PRO A 204 -18.64 -12.62 -0.27
N GLU A 205 -19.28 -13.43 0.56
CA GLU A 205 -19.46 -13.16 2.00
C GLU A 205 -18.25 -13.63 2.80
N SER A 206 -17.81 -14.87 2.59
CA SER A 206 -16.62 -15.43 3.24
C SER A 206 -15.31 -15.03 2.56
N GLY A 207 -15.39 -14.59 1.30
CA GLY A 207 -14.24 -14.33 0.45
C GLY A 207 -13.42 -15.60 0.20
N LEU A 208 -14.02 -16.79 0.33
CA LEU A 208 -13.39 -18.08 0.06
C LEU A 208 -13.90 -18.67 -1.25
N TRP A 209 -13.03 -19.42 -1.92
CA TRP A 209 -13.38 -20.20 -3.09
C TRP A 209 -14.04 -21.51 -2.67
N GLU A 210 -15.08 -21.91 -3.37
CA GLU A 210 -15.80 -23.16 -3.15
C GLU A 210 -15.71 -24.03 -4.40
N GLU A 211 -15.53 -25.33 -4.21
CA GLU A 211 -15.34 -26.30 -5.30
C GLU A 211 -16.66 -26.47 -6.10
N GLU A 212 -16.58 -26.30 -7.41
CA GLU A 212 -17.67 -26.58 -8.36
C GLU A 212 -17.48 -27.95 -9.04
N GLY A 213 -16.23 -28.35 -9.28
CA GLY A 213 -15.92 -29.70 -9.76
C GLY A 213 -14.54 -29.88 -10.38
N LEU A 214 -14.15 -31.14 -10.55
CA LEU A 214 -12.86 -31.53 -11.13
C LEU A 214 -12.84 -31.36 -12.66
N LEU A 215 -11.76 -30.78 -13.19
CA LEU A 215 -11.50 -30.81 -14.63
C LEU A 215 -10.74 -32.08 -15.01
N ARG A 216 -11.26 -32.82 -16.00
CA ARG A 216 -10.64 -34.06 -16.48
C ARG A 216 -10.01 -33.87 -17.85
N PRO A 217 -8.87 -34.51 -18.15
CA PRO A 217 -8.34 -34.55 -19.51
C PRO A 217 -9.36 -35.16 -20.48
N ALA A 218 -9.73 -34.41 -21.51
CA ALA A 218 -10.49 -34.94 -22.64
C ALA A 218 -9.54 -35.26 -23.79
N GLY A 219 -9.55 -36.51 -24.25
CA GLY A 219 -8.78 -36.91 -25.43
C GLY A 219 -9.26 -36.15 -26.67
N GLY A 220 -8.31 -35.62 -27.45
CA GLY A 220 -8.61 -34.86 -28.66
C GLY A 220 -9.50 -35.65 -29.62
N GLY A 221 -10.65 -35.09 -29.99
CA GLY A 221 -11.47 -35.64 -31.06
C GLY A 221 -10.65 -35.76 -32.35
N ARG A 222 -10.75 -36.91 -33.03
CA ARG A 222 -10.08 -37.19 -34.31
C ARG A 222 -10.50 -36.16 -35.38
N GLY A 223 -9.83 -35.02 -35.44
CA GLY A 223 -10.03 -33.96 -36.42
C GLY A 223 -8.69 -33.27 -36.70
N LYS A 224 -8.30 -33.22 -37.97
CA LYS A 224 -6.94 -32.95 -38.49
C LYS A 224 -6.43 -31.50 -38.34
N ARG A 225 -6.75 -30.79 -37.26
CA ARG A 225 -6.25 -29.43 -36.99
C ARG A 225 -6.12 -29.19 -35.47
N GLU A 226 -4.87 -29.13 -35.00
CA GLU A 226 -4.38 -28.89 -33.63
C GLU A 226 -4.54 -30.02 -32.58
N GLU A 227 -3.43 -30.70 -32.28
CA GLU A 227 -3.26 -31.70 -31.19
C GLU A 227 -3.28 -31.07 -29.77
N ARG A 228 -4.17 -30.11 -29.49
CA ARG A 228 -4.27 -29.51 -28.14
C ARG A 228 -5.09 -30.41 -27.23
N THR A 229 -4.51 -30.78 -26.08
CA THR A 229 -5.22 -31.52 -25.03
C THR A 229 -5.92 -30.53 -24.12
N PHE A 230 -7.19 -30.77 -23.80
CA PHE A 230 -7.98 -29.88 -22.95
C PHE A 230 -8.36 -30.58 -21.64
N LEU A 231 -8.35 -29.81 -20.56
CA LEU A 231 -9.00 -30.15 -19.31
C LEU A 231 -10.45 -29.64 -19.37
N VAL A 232 -11.42 -30.49 -19.07
CA VAL A 232 -12.85 -30.21 -19.27
C VAL A 232 -13.62 -30.41 -17.97
N GLY A 233 -14.44 -29.43 -17.62
CA GLY A 233 -15.35 -29.45 -16.47
C GLY A 233 -16.72 -28.88 -16.84
N ASN A 234 -17.74 -29.17 -16.03
CA ASN A 234 -19.09 -28.63 -16.19
C ASN A 234 -19.37 -27.61 -15.07
N LEU A 235 -20.19 -26.61 -15.38
CA LEU A 235 -20.50 -25.49 -14.51
C LEU A 235 -21.97 -25.08 -14.65
N GLU A 236 -22.58 -24.67 -13.54
CA GLU A 236 -23.84 -23.93 -13.53
C GLU A 236 -23.62 -22.51 -13.02
N ILE A 237 -24.01 -21.53 -13.83
CA ILE A 237 -23.82 -20.11 -13.54
C ILE A 237 -25.13 -19.56 -13.01
N ARG A 238 -25.18 -19.34 -11.69
CA ARG A 238 -26.37 -18.84 -10.98
C ARG A 238 -26.15 -17.42 -10.44
N GLU A 239 -26.01 -17.29 -9.12
CA GLU A 239 -25.73 -16.02 -8.43
C GLU A 239 -24.24 -15.70 -8.42
N ARG A 240 -23.39 -16.72 -8.26
CA ARG A 240 -21.93 -16.57 -8.34
C ARG A 240 -21.51 -16.38 -9.79
N ARG A 241 -20.70 -15.35 -10.01
CA ARG A 241 -20.27 -14.90 -11.34
C ARG A 241 -18.76 -14.86 -11.52
N LEU A 242 -18.01 -15.13 -10.45
CA LEU A 242 -16.54 -15.15 -10.42
C LEU A 242 -16.10 -16.60 -10.23
N PHE A 243 -15.32 -17.09 -11.18
CA PHE A 243 -14.87 -18.47 -11.24
C PHE A 243 -13.35 -18.54 -11.39
N ASN A 244 -12.75 -19.63 -10.89
CA ASN A 244 -11.32 -19.89 -10.96
C ASN A 244 -10.99 -21.29 -11.50
N LEU A 245 -9.83 -21.38 -12.16
CA LEU A 245 -9.22 -22.62 -12.62
C LEU A 245 -7.95 -22.84 -11.81
N ASP A 246 -8.06 -23.54 -10.70
CA ASP A 246 -7.04 -23.52 -9.66
C ASP A 246 -6.80 -24.93 -9.08
N VAL A 247 -5.65 -25.08 -8.42
CA VAL A 247 -5.29 -26.30 -7.68
C VAL A 247 -4.96 -25.98 -6.22
N PRO A 248 -5.31 -26.87 -5.27
CA PRO A 248 -4.75 -26.83 -3.93
C PRO A 248 -3.23 -27.08 -3.97
N GLU A 249 -2.45 -26.27 -3.25
CA GLU A 249 -1.00 -26.38 -3.17
C GLU A 249 -0.51 -26.47 -1.72
N ASP A 250 0.14 -27.59 -1.39
CA ASP A 250 0.54 -27.92 -0.02
C ASP A 250 1.97 -27.45 0.31
N ARG A 251 2.78 -27.18 -0.71
CA ARG A 251 4.17 -26.74 -0.56
C ARG A 251 4.25 -25.30 -0.05
N ARG A 252 4.22 -25.16 1.27
CA ARG A 252 4.06 -23.88 1.96
C ARG A 252 5.22 -23.60 2.91
N CYS A 253 5.55 -22.32 3.03
CA CYS A 253 6.53 -21.74 3.96
C CYS A 253 6.06 -20.36 4.42
N PHE A 254 6.77 -19.77 5.39
CA PHE A 254 6.62 -18.37 5.75
C PHE A 254 7.91 -17.59 5.46
N VAL A 255 7.79 -16.37 4.98
CA VAL A 255 8.92 -15.46 4.73
C VAL A 255 8.87 -14.33 5.76
N LYS A 256 9.95 -14.15 6.50
CA LYS A 256 10.10 -13.11 7.53
C LYS A 256 10.59 -11.81 6.92
N VAL A 257 9.80 -10.75 7.12
CA VAL A 257 10.11 -9.40 6.63
C VAL A 257 9.95 -8.38 7.76
N ARG A 258 10.86 -7.41 7.86
CA ARG A 258 10.75 -6.25 8.74
C ARG A 258 10.87 -4.96 7.92
N ALA A 259 10.23 -3.91 8.40
CA ALA A 259 10.32 -2.57 7.82
C ALA A 259 10.93 -1.61 8.86
N TYR A 260 11.78 -0.68 8.41
CA TYR A 260 12.48 0.27 9.28
C TYR A 260 12.26 1.72 8.81
N SER A 261 12.43 2.70 9.68
CA SER A 261 12.27 4.12 9.32
C SER A 261 13.39 4.63 8.40
N ASN A 262 14.54 3.97 8.39
CA ASN A 262 15.70 4.35 7.59
C ASN A 262 16.62 3.15 7.29
N GLU A 263 17.63 3.38 6.45
CA GLU A 263 18.60 2.38 5.98
C GLU A 263 19.66 1.94 7.02
N LYS A 264 19.62 2.45 8.26
CA LYS A 264 20.51 2.00 9.34
C LYS A 264 20.00 0.73 10.03
N PHE A 265 18.73 0.39 9.83
CA PHE A 265 18.08 -0.82 10.35
C PHE A 265 18.22 -0.99 11.88
N ASN A 266 18.14 0.11 12.63
CA ASN A 266 18.18 0.03 14.09
C ASN A 266 16.91 -0.66 14.61
N PRO A 267 17.03 -1.61 15.57
CA PRO A 267 15.87 -2.32 16.12
C PRO A 267 14.76 -1.42 16.69
N TYR A 268 15.14 -0.29 17.30
CA TYR A 268 14.21 0.68 17.89
C TYR A 268 13.44 1.51 16.84
N GLU A 269 13.89 1.48 15.59
CA GLU A 269 13.35 2.23 14.45
C GLU A 269 12.50 1.35 13.53
N GLN A 270 12.14 0.15 13.98
CA GLN A 270 11.26 -0.73 13.23
C GLN A 270 9.85 -0.15 13.13
N LEU A 271 9.29 -0.18 11.93
CA LEU A 271 7.96 0.31 11.62
C LEU A 271 6.90 -0.79 11.80
N GLU A 272 5.83 -0.41 12.50
CA GLU A 272 4.59 -1.20 12.63
C GLU A 272 3.49 -0.60 11.78
N GLY A 273 2.56 -1.43 11.31
CA GLY A 273 1.46 -0.99 10.44
C GLY A 273 1.81 -0.96 8.95
N VAL A 274 2.99 -1.46 8.55
CA VAL A 274 3.40 -1.55 7.14
C VAL A 274 2.74 -2.78 6.52
N VAL A 275 2.09 -2.62 5.38
CA VAL A 275 1.50 -3.73 4.63
C VAL A 275 2.59 -4.33 3.75
N ILE A 276 3.06 -5.52 4.10
CA ILE A 276 3.96 -6.29 3.25
C ILE A 276 3.09 -7.17 2.35
N SER A 277 3.37 -7.19 1.05
CA SER A 277 2.69 -8.06 0.09
C SER A 277 3.70 -8.96 -0.58
N LEU A 278 3.35 -10.23 -0.74
CA LEU A 278 4.16 -11.23 -1.42
C LEU A 278 3.36 -11.82 -2.57
N ILE A 279 3.92 -11.81 -3.77
CA ILE A 279 3.37 -12.47 -4.95
C ILE A 279 4.27 -13.67 -5.28
N ASN A 280 3.73 -14.88 -5.18
CA ASN A 280 4.41 -16.09 -5.62
C ASN A 280 4.38 -16.17 -7.15
N LEU A 281 5.54 -16.45 -7.72
CA LEU A 281 5.79 -16.51 -9.14
C LEU A 281 6.08 -17.94 -9.58
N GLU A 282 5.69 -18.28 -10.81
CA GLU A 282 5.98 -19.58 -11.39
C GLU A 282 7.46 -19.72 -11.80
N PRO A 283 8.09 -20.87 -11.54
CA PRO A 283 9.43 -21.17 -12.06
C PRO A 283 9.38 -21.49 -13.55
N GLN A 284 10.37 -21.02 -14.32
CA GLN A 284 10.52 -21.41 -15.72
C GLN A 284 11.19 -22.80 -15.82
N PRO A 285 10.81 -23.66 -16.76
CA PRO A 285 11.64 -24.80 -17.15
C PRO A 285 12.97 -24.32 -17.76
N GLY A 286 14.06 -24.47 -17.02
CA GLY A 286 15.40 -24.53 -17.59
C GLY A 286 16.42 -23.46 -17.20
N PHE A 287 16.07 -22.21 -16.82
CA PHE A 287 17.05 -21.14 -16.49
C PHE A 287 16.39 -19.92 -15.78
N PRO A 288 17.15 -18.93 -15.21
CA PRO A 288 16.88 -18.40 -13.86
C PRO A 288 16.29 -16.99 -13.72
N SER A 289 15.72 -16.33 -14.74
CA SER A 289 15.09 -15.01 -14.50
C SER A 289 14.13 -14.54 -15.60
N ASN A 290 12.89 -15.01 -15.54
CA ASN A 290 11.70 -14.17 -15.77
C ASN A 290 10.45 -14.96 -15.33
N PRO A 291 9.59 -14.44 -14.44
CA PRO A 291 8.37 -15.16 -14.08
C PRO A 291 7.39 -15.16 -15.25
N ARG A 292 6.94 -16.35 -15.66
CA ARG A 292 5.93 -16.48 -16.74
C ARG A 292 4.55 -16.04 -16.29
N ALA A 293 4.23 -16.27 -15.02
CA ALA A 293 2.95 -15.95 -14.40
C ALA A 293 3.10 -15.82 -12.88
N TRP A 294 2.14 -15.15 -12.25
CA TRP A 294 1.92 -15.22 -10.81
C TRP A 294 0.95 -16.36 -10.48
N GLY A 295 1.14 -17.01 -9.34
CA GLY A 295 0.30 -18.14 -8.91
C GLY A 295 -0.50 -17.89 -7.64
N ARG A 296 -0.04 -16.96 -6.78
CA ARG A 296 -0.72 -16.56 -5.55
C ARG A 296 -0.19 -15.21 -5.10
N PHE A 297 -0.96 -14.49 -4.30
CA PHE A 297 -0.47 -13.37 -3.50
C PHE A 297 -1.05 -13.43 -2.09
N ASP A 298 -0.37 -12.79 -1.15
CA ASP A 298 -0.83 -12.60 0.22
C ASP A 298 -0.27 -11.29 0.81
N SER A 299 -0.94 -10.75 1.83
CA SER A 299 -0.55 -9.48 2.45
C SER A 299 -0.70 -9.54 3.97
N VAL A 300 0.33 -9.08 4.69
CA VAL A 300 0.38 -9.08 6.15
C VAL A 300 0.84 -7.72 6.67
N VAL A 301 0.22 -7.25 7.76
CA VAL A 301 0.61 -6.00 8.43
C VAL A 301 1.74 -6.27 9.41
N THR A 302 2.81 -5.47 9.37
CA THR A 302 3.92 -5.59 10.33
C THR A 302 3.48 -5.26 11.76
N GLY A 303 3.90 -6.09 12.71
CA GLY A 303 3.85 -5.76 14.13
C GLY A 303 5.22 -5.51 14.75
N ALA A 304 5.29 -5.55 16.08
CA ALA A 304 6.52 -5.36 16.85
C ALA A 304 7.67 -6.30 16.40
N ASN A 305 7.35 -7.50 15.92
CA ASN A 305 8.34 -8.45 15.41
C ASN A 305 8.43 -8.50 13.87
N GLY A 306 7.78 -7.59 13.14
CA GLY A 306 7.70 -7.60 11.68
C GLY A 306 6.49 -8.38 11.17
N ALA A 307 6.59 -8.92 9.96
CA ALA A 307 5.56 -9.70 9.28
C ALA A 307 6.10 -11.09 8.87
N CYS A 308 5.21 -12.08 8.90
CA CYS A 308 5.45 -13.44 8.42
C CYS A 308 4.47 -13.75 7.30
N LEU A 309 4.97 -13.77 6.06
CA LEU A 309 4.13 -13.89 4.88
C LEU A 309 4.05 -15.35 4.42
N PRO A 310 2.85 -15.92 4.24
CA PRO A 310 2.72 -17.23 3.64
C PRO A 310 3.19 -17.19 2.19
N ALA A 311 3.93 -18.21 1.79
CA ALA A 311 4.44 -18.34 0.43
C ALA A 311 4.50 -19.80 0.02
N PHE A 312 4.41 -20.06 -1.29
CA PHE A 312 4.81 -21.34 -1.85
C PHE A 312 6.34 -21.45 -1.91
N CYS A 313 6.86 -22.65 -1.62
CA CYS A 313 8.30 -22.92 -1.50
C CYS A 313 8.63 -24.37 -1.86
N ASP A 314 9.88 -24.69 -2.18
CA ASP A 314 10.28 -26.08 -2.47
C ASP A 314 11.56 -26.47 -1.71
N ALA A 315 11.63 -27.73 -1.30
CA ALA A 315 12.75 -28.29 -0.53
C ALA A 315 13.93 -28.74 -1.39
N ARG A 316 13.65 -29.20 -2.62
CA ARG A 316 14.65 -29.81 -3.51
C ARG A 316 15.19 -28.79 -4.51
N ARG A 317 14.34 -27.88 -4.98
CA ARG A 317 14.66 -26.88 -5.99
C ARG A 317 14.39 -25.47 -5.44
N PRO A 318 15.42 -24.77 -4.92
CA PRO A 318 15.28 -23.43 -4.34
C PRO A 318 14.51 -22.45 -5.24
N ASP A 319 14.71 -22.54 -6.55
CA ASP A 319 14.15 -21.69 -7.59
C ASP A 319 12.79 -22.17 -8.14
N ALA A 320 12.25 -23.29 -7.64
CA ALA A 320 10.93 -23.78 -8.06
C ALA A 320 9.78 -22.86 -7.62
N TYR A 321 10.02 -21.95 -6.68
CA TYR A 321 9.13 -20.83 -6.45
C TYR A 321 9.99 -19.60 -6.22
N SER A 322 9.63 -18.50 -6.87
CA SER A 322 10.14 -17.20 -6.49
C SER A 322 9.02 -16.33 -5.93
N ALA A 323 9.39 -15.29 -5.22
CA ALA A 323 8.47 -14.36 -4.62
C ALA A 323 8.92 -12.94 -4.95
N LEU A 324 8.00 -12.13 -5.47
CA LEU A 324 8.13 -10.69 -5.53
C LEU A 324 7.50 -10.09 -4.28
N VAL A 325 8.28 -9.36 -3.49
CA VAL A 325 7.83 -8.78 -2.22
C VAL A 325 7.83 -7.26 -2.34
N THR A 326 6.77 -6.62 -1.85
CA THR A 326 6.61 -5.16 -1.78
C THR A 326 6.16 -4.75 -0.39
N ALA A 327 6.37 -3.48 -0.03
CA ALA A 327 5.98 -2.93 1.26
C ALA A 327 5.35 -1.55 1.08
N THR A 328 4.20 -1.32 1.71
CA THR A 328 3.51 -0.03 1.67
C THR A 328 3.09 0.43 3.07
N LEU A 329 3.27 1.73 3.37
CA LEU A 329 2.83 2.35 4.61
C LEU A 329 1.99 3.58 4.30
N GLY A 330 0.69 3.49 4.58
CA GLY A 330 -0.27 4.58 4.31
C GLY A 330 -0.42 4.93 2.81
N GLY A 331 0.01 4.05 1.91
CA GLY A 331 0.05 4.27 0.46
C GLY A 331 1.37 4.76 -0.12
N GLU A 332 2.44 4.88 0.70
CA GLU A 332 3.82 5.05 0.21
C GLU A 332 4.49 3.70 0.09
N GLU A 333 5.10 3.43 -1.05
CA GLU A 333 5.95 2.28 -1.25
C GLU A 333 7.30 2.50 -0.53
N LEU A 334 7.72 1.52 0.27
CA LEU A 334 9.03 1.53 0.94
C LEU A 334 10.10 1.00 -0.01
N GLU A 335 11.36 1.39 0.20
CA GLU A 335 12.49 0.88 -0.57
C GLU A 335 13.02 -0.44 -0.01
N ALA A 336 13.40 -1.32 -0.92
CA ALA A 336 14.12 -2.55 -0.64
C ALA A 336 15.64 -2.30 -0.57
N VAL A 337 16.34 -3.13 0.19
CA VAL A 337 17.81 -3.06 0.31
C VAL A 337 18.47 -3.27 -1.06
N ALA A 338 19.48 -2.46 -1.37
CA ALA A 338 20.21 -2.55 -2.64
C ALA A 338 20.88 -3.93 -2.82
N SER A 339 20.74 -4.47 -4.02
CA SER A 339 21.40 -5.74 -4.43
C SER A 339 22.60 -5.52 -5.36
N SER A 340 22.77 -4.32 -5.89
CA SER A 340 23.80 -3.90 -6.86
C SER A 340 24.35 -2.51 -6.47
N PRO A 341 25.63 -2.18 -6.72
CA PRO A 341 26.67 -3.00 -7.37
C PRO A 341 27.28 -4.06 -6.45
N LYS A 342 27.11 -3.95 -5.13
CA LYS A 342 27.61 -4.92 -4.16
C LYS A 342 26.52 -5.31 -3.18
N LEU A 343 26.21 -6.60 -3.13
CA LEU A 343 25.27 -7.17 -2.16
C LEU A 343 25.88 -7.15 -0.75
N ASN A 344 25.20 -6.54 0.21
CA ASN A 344 25.61 -6.50 1.61
C ASN A 344 24.70 -7.40 2.48
N PRO A 345 25.16 -8.58 2.92
CA PRO A 345 24.35 -9.51 3.72
C PRO A 345 23.79 -8.89 5.00
N SER A 346 24.59 -8.06 5.69
CA SER A 346 24.20 -7.40 6.93
C SER A 346 23.09 -6.37 6.72
N ALA A 347 23.06 -5.71 5.55
CA ALA A 347 22.00 -4.77 5.20
C ALA A 347 20.72 -5.52 4.82
N VAL A 348 20.82 -6.58 4.00
CA VAL A 348 19.68 -7.42 3.60
C VAL A 348 19.04 -8.09 4.82
N GLY A 349 19.84 -8.40 5.84
CA GLY A 349 19.41 -9.05 7.07
C GLY A 349 19.43 -10.58 7.00
N VAL A 350 20.20 -11.15 6.07
CA VAL A 350 20.32 -12.60 5.89
C VAL A 350 21.79 -12.98 5.77
N ALA A 351 22.25 -13.93 6.59
CA ALA A 351 23.61 -14.42 6.56
C ALA A 351 23.93 -15.24 5.29
N GLN A 352 25.21 -15.29 4.93
CA GLN A 352 25.73 -16.26 3.97
C GLN A 352 25.97 -17.61 4.68
N PRO A 353 25.82 -18.76 3.99
CA PRO A 353 25.58 -18.93 2.56
C PRO A 353 24.10 -18.85 2.13
N TYR A 354 23.16 -18.75 3.08
CA TYR A 354 21.74 -18.86 2.79
C TYR A 354 21.23 -17.75 1.88
N LEU A 355 21.73 -16.52 2.02
CA LEU A 355 21.42 -15.40 1.11
C LEU A 355 21.74 -15.73 -0.36
N GLY A 356 22.82 -16.49 -0.62
CA GLY A 356 23.15 -16.96 -1.96
C GLY A 356 22.09 -17.91 -2.54
N LYS A 357 21.55 -18.81 -1.71
CA LYS A 357 20.47 -19.76 -2.08
C LYS A 357 19.16 -19.03 -2.42
N LEU A 358 18.86 -17.93 -1.69
CA LEU A 358 17.69 -17.09 -1.93
C LEU A 358 17.81 -16.22 -3.18
N GLY A 359 19.00 -15.99 -3.72
CA GLY A 359 19.18 -15.22 -4.96
C GLY A 359 18.54 -13.83 -4.93
N TYR A 360 18.69 -13.11 -3.81
CA TYR A 360 18.07 -11.79 -3.60
C TYR A 360 18.40 -10.79 -4.71
N ARG A 361 17.36 -10.25 -5.36
CA ARG A 361 17.47 -9.21 -6.39
C ARG A 361 16.49 -8.09 -6.09
N ARG A 362 16.96 -6.85 -6.02
CA ARG A 362 16.07 -5.68 -5.98
C ARG A 362 15.47 -5.45 -7.37
N SER A 363 14.32 -4.83 -7.46
CA SER A 363 13.64 -4.55 -8.74
C SER A 363 14.47 -3.74 -9.75
N ASP A 364 15.44 -2.94 -9.29
CA ASP A 364 16.38 -2.17 -10.14
C ASP A 364 17.72 -2.88 -10.41
N HIS A 365 17.83 -4.18 -10.07
CA HIS A 365 19.08 -4.93 -10.15
C HIS A 365 19.65 -4.99 -11.57
N GLU A 366 18.79 -5.21 -12.56
CA GLU A 366 19.17 -5.32 -13.98
C GLU A 366 19.01 -3.98 -14.73
N ASP A 367 18.01 -3.19 -14.36
CA ASP A 367 17.72 -1.89 -14.94
C ASP A 367 17.57 -0.81 -13.84
N PRO A 368 18.55 0.11 -13.72
CA PRO A 368 18.51 1.21 -12.75
C PRO A 368 17.32 2.17 -12.92
N ALA A 369 16.62 2.15 -14.05
CA ALA A 369 15.44 2.98 -14.29
C ALA A 369 14.17 2.42 -13.62
N LEU A 370 14.16 1.14 -13.24
CA LEU A 370 13.02 0.54 -12.55
C LEU A 370 12.91 1.04 -11.10
N LYS A 371 11.70 0.93 -10.53
CA LYS A 371 11.44 1.30 -9.14
C LYS A 371 12.35 0.51 -8.19
N LYS A 372 12.64 1.07 -7.01
CA LYS A 372 13.45 0.43 -5.94
C LYS A 372 12.61 -0.21 -4.83
N THR A 373 11.31 -0.31 -5.05
CA THR A 373 10.30 -0.56 -4.02
C THR A 373 9.90 -2.03 -3.87
N ALA A 374 10.61 -2.92 -4.56
CA ALA A 374 10.37 -4.34 -4.51
C ALA A 374 11.68 -5.12 -4.54
N PHE A 375 11.63 -6.36 -4.07
CA PHE A 375 12.70 -7.33 -4.31
C PHE A 375 12.11 -8.70 -4.66
N GLN A 376 12.91 -9.50 -5.35
CA GLN A 376 12.63 -10.88 -5.69
C GLN A 376 13.60 -11.81 -4.96
N ILE A 377 13.07 -12.94 -4.47
CA ILE A 377 13.85 -14.04 -3.91
C ILE A 377 13.35 -15.38 -4.44
N ASN A 378 14.22 -16.37 -4.45
CA ASN A 378 13.88 -17.78 -4.48
C ASN A 378 13.37 -18.20 -3.10
N VAL A 379 12.20 -18.83 -3.03
CA VAL A 379 11.60 -19.27 -1.78
C VAL A 379 12.05 -20.70 -1.48
N ALA A 380 13.32 -20.81 -1.09
CA ALA A 380 13.93 -22.07 -0.75
C ALA A 380 13.48 -22.51 0.66
N LYS A 381 12.81 -23.66 0.76
CA LYS A 381 12.44 -24.22 2.06
C LYS A 381 13.72 -24.53 2.86
N PRO A 382 13.80 -24.13 4.15
CA PRO A 382 14.99 -24.35 4.94
C PRO A 382 15.26 -25.85 5.11
N ASP A 383 16.54 -26.23 5.01
CA ASP A 383 17.00 -27.58 5.35
C ASP A 383 17.07 -27.72 6.88
N PRO A 384 16.29 -28.62 7.50
CA PRO A 384 16.31 -28.79 8.96
C PRO A 384 17.67 -29.23 9.52
N ASP A 385 18.52 -29.85 8.70
CA ASP A 385 19.85 -30.32 9.12
C ASP A 385 20.93 -29.23 8.97
N ASN A 386 20.60 -28.08 8.37
CA ASN A 386 21.51 -26.95 8.19
C ASN A 386 21.22 -25.83 9.19
N ALA A 387 22.11 -25.68 10.18
CA ALA A 387 21.99 -24.65 11.21
C ALA A 387 21.88 -23.22 10.64
N ASP A 388 22.56 -22.93 9.51
CA ASP A 388 22.55 -21.60 8.88
C ASP A 388 21.19 -21.23 8.24
N GLU A 389 20.33 -22.22 7.98
CA GLU A 389 19.00 -22.03 7.39
C GLU A 389 17.87 -22.11 8.44
N SER A 390 18.20 -22.53 9.66
CA SER A 390 17.22 -22.79 10.72
C SER A 390 16.65 -21.52 11.36
N ASP A 391 17.38 -20.40 11.31
CA ASP A 391 17.00 -19.12 11.94
C ASP A 391 16.46 -18.09 10.93
N GLY A 392 15.67 -18.56 9.96
CA GLY A 392 15.05 -17.75 8.91
C GLY A 392 16.00 -17.39 7.74
N PRO A 393 15.55 -16.53 6.79
CA PRO A 393 14.31 -15.77 6.80
C PRO A 393 13.10 -16.56 6.31
N VAL A 394 13.29 -17.77 5.77
CA VAL A 394 12.19 -18.66 5.39
C VAL A 394 12.01 -19.69 6.50
N TYR A 395 10.77 -19.87 6.94
CA TYR A 395 10.37 -20.79 7.99
C TYR A 395 9.47 -21.88 7.41
N SER A 396 9.50 -23.06 8.02
CA SER A 396 8.60 -24.15 7.65
C SER A 396 7.14 -23.75 7.90
N TYR A 397 6.18 -24.33 7.17
CA TYR A 397 4.75 -24.07 7.40
C TYR A 397 4.27 -24.48 8.80
N ARG A 398 4.96 -25.41 9.49
CA ARG A 398 4.62 -25.79 10.87
C ARG A 398 5.16 -24.79 11.90
N SER A 399 6.08 -23.93 11.49
CA SER A 399 6.84 -22.98 12.32
C SER A 399 6.26 -21.56 12.27
N LEU A 400 4.94 -21.40 12.12
CA LEU A 400 4.32 -20.06 12.07
C LEU A 400 4.65 -19.23 13.31
N ARG A 401 4.50 -19.84 14.49
CA ARG A 401 4.76 -19.17 15.77
C ARG A 401 6.22 -18.75 15.92
N GLU A 402 7.16 -19.61 15.51
CA GLU A 402 8.59 -19.30 15.50
C GLU A 402 8.89 -18.11 14.58
N CYS A 403 8.26 -18.05 13.40
CA CYS A 403 8.37 -16.90 12.53
C CYS A 403 7.82 -15.62 13.21
N GLU A 404 6.61 -15.66 13.75
CA GLU A 404 5.95 -14.48 14.35
C GLU A 404 6.71 -13.93 15.56
N GLU A 405 7.26 -14.82 16.38
CA GLU A 405 8.00 -14.49 17.62
C GLU A 405 9.51 -14.30 17.39
N ALA A 406 10.03 -14.55 16.18
CA ALA A 406 11.46 -14.47 15.86
C ALA A 406 12.09 -13.15 16.34
N PRO A 407 13.26 -13.21 17.00
CA PRO A 407 13.96 -12.01 17.48
C PRO A 407 14.53 -11.17 16.33
N VAL A 408 14.97 -9.95 16.62
CA VAL A 408 15.57 -9.06 15.59
C VAL A 408 16.92 -9.61 15.10
N GLY A 409 17.62 -10.42 15.90
CA GLY A 409 18.87 -11.07 15.52
C GLY A 409 18.74 -12.19 14.48
N ALA A 410 17.55 -12.79 14.38
CA ALA A 410 17.27 -13.84 13.39
C ALA A 410 17.30 -13.28 11.97
N ASN A 411 17.58 -14.14 10.99
CA ASN A 411 17.59 -13.72 9.59
C ASN A 411 16.19 -13.23 9.18
N HIS A 412 16.12 -12.07 8.55
CA HIS A 412 14.89 -11.46 8.04
C HIS A 412 15.20 -10.51 6.91
N LEU A 413 14.30 -10.42 5.94
CA LEU A 413 14.42 -9.48 4.83
C LEU A 413 13.94 -8.09 5.28
N ARG A 414 14.49 -7.04 4.66
CA ARG A 414 14.28 -5.66 5.12
C ARG A 414 13.73 -4.74 4.03
N PHE A 415 12.78 -3.92 4.44
CA PHE A 415 12.44 -2.67 3.79
C PHE A 415 12.82 -1.50 4.68
N TYR A 416 13.04 -0.35 4.08
CA TYR A 416 13.14 0.90 4.81
C TYR A 416 12.30 1.96 4.14
N ARG A 417 11.76 2.86 4.96
CA ARG A 417 11.15 4.07 4.45
C ARG A 417 12.27 5.00 4.00
N VAL A 418 12.15 5.52 2.78
CA VAL A 418 12.97 6.66 2.36
C VAL A 418 12.34 7.88 3.01
N GLU A 419 12.63 8.08 4.30
CA GLU A 419 12.36 9.36 4.89
C GLU A 419 13.25 10.36 4.18
N VAL A 420 12.61 11.20 3.36
CA VAL A 420 13.22 12.36 2.72
C VAL A 420 13.76 13.25 3.85
N ASP A 421 15.01 13.01 4.28
CA ASP A 421 15.71 13.57 5.44
C ASP A 421 14.78 14.28 6.45
N LYS A 422 14.10 13.48 7.28
CA LYS A 422 13.25 14.00 8.36
C LYS A 422 14.01 13.93 9.68
N TYR A 423 13.96 15.01 10.44
CA TYR A 423 14.49 15.05 11.80
C TYR A 423 13.37 15.51 12.74
N GLU A 424 12.98 14.65 13.68
CA GLU A 424 12.00 15.00 14.71
C GLU A 424 12.66 14.96 16.08
N TYR A 425 12.61 16.08 16.79
CA TYR A 425 13.06 16.18 18.17
C TYR A 425 11.95 16.76 19.03
N ASN A 426 11.61 16.09 20.13
CA ASN A 426 10.69 16.56 21.16
C ASN A 426 11.43 16.66 22.48
N VAL A 427 11.20 17.73 23.24
CA VAL A 427 11.75 17.87 24.60
C VAL A 427 11.15 16.82 25.55
N VAL A 428 9.85 16.58 25.42
CA VAL A 428 9.15 15.51 26.12
C VAL A 428 8.99 14.33 25.15
N PRO A 429 9.67 13.19 25.39
CA PRO A 429 9.57 12.04 24.50
C PRO A 429 8.16 11.45 24.56
N PHE A 430 7.61 11.11 23.40
CA PHE A 430 6.32 10.45 23.27
C PHE A 430 6.38 9.47 22.11
N LYS A 431 5.97 8.22 22.33
CA LYS A 431 5.93 7.19 21.29
C LYS A 431 4.52 7.16 20.69
N GLU A 432 4.38 7.56 19.44
CA GLU A 432 3.08 7.63 18.77
C GLU A 432 2.40 6.26 18.55
N SER A 433 3.15 5.15 18.63
CA SER A 433 2.60 3.78 18.66
C SER A 433 1.96 3.40 19.98
N ASP A 434 2.39 4.03 21.08
CA ASP A 434 2.07 3.61 22.44
C ASP A 434 1.53 4.81 23.23
N LEU A 435 0.20 4.92 23.27
CA LEU A 435 -0.48 6.01 23.97
C LEU A 435 -0.23 5.98 25.49
N ALA A 436 0.18 4.83 26.06
CA ALA A 436 0.55 4.74 27.47
C ALA A 436 1.89 5.43 27.77
N SER A 437 2.71 5.69 26.75
CA SER A 437 3.96 6.46 26.88
C SER A 437 3.72 7.97 27.09
N TRP A 438 2.46 8.43 27.04
CA TRP A 438 2.11 9.83 27.24
C TRP A 438 2.35 10.28 28.68
N THR A 439 2.95 11.46 28.83
CA THR A 439 3.16 12.11 30.12
C THR A 439 2.59 13.53 30.10
N GLY A 440 1.87 13.89 31.17
CA GLY A 440 1.34 15.25 31.34
C GLY A 440 2.45 16.25 31.66
N ASP A 441 2.94 16.95 30.64
CA ASP A 441 3.99 17.97 30.76
C ASP A 441 3.63 19.21 29.93
N TYR A 442 4.01 20.41 30.41
CA TYR A 442 3.75 21.68 29.73
C TYR A 442 4.46 21.79 28.37
N LEU A 443 5.57 21.08 28.17
CA LEU A 443 6.36 21.03 26.94
C LEU A 443 6.01 19.81 26.06
N ALA A 444 4.94 19.08 26.37
CA ALA A 444 4.49 17.98 25.54
C ALA A 444 4.07 18.46 24.15
N TRP A 445 4.55 17.78 23.10
CA TRP A 445 4.12 18.05 21.72
C TRP A 445 2.60 17.81 21.56
N TRP A 446 2.11 16.77 22.22
CA TRP A 446 0.72 16.35 22.27
C TRP A 446 0.14 16.61 23.67
N PRO A 447 -0.55 17.73 23.90
CA PRO A 447 -1.01 18.10 25.23
C PRO A 447 -2.21 17.27 25.70
N ASN A 448 -3.02 16.70 24.79
CA ASN A 448 -4.22 15.95 25.13
C ASN A 448 -4.09 14.49 24.68
N PRO A 449 -4.16 13.50 25.58
CA PRO A 449 -4.05 12.09 25.22
C PRO A 449 -5.34 11.51 24.60
N GLN A 450 -6.45 12.25 24.60
CA GLN A 450 -7.73 11.82 24.02
C GLN A 450 -7.92 12.31 22.57
N GLU A 451 -7.31 13.43 22.21
CA GLU A 451 -7.41 14.05 20.89
C GLU A 451 -6.06 14.66 20.47
N PHE A 452 -5.51 14.15 19.38
CA PHE A 452 -4.23 14.53 18.81
C PHE A 452 -4.46 15.42 17.59
N ARG A 453 -4.05 16.69 17.69
CA ARG A 453 -4.14 17.67 16.61
C ARG A 453 -2.78 17.86 15.94
N ALA A 454 -2.65 17.42 14.68
CA ALA A 454 -1.48 17.63 13.85
C ALA A 454 -1.60 18.92 13.04
N CYS A 455 -0.52 19.70 12.95
CA CYS A 455 -0.47 20.95 12.19
C CYS A 455 0.73 20.97 11.25
N PHE A 456 0.45 21.23 9.97
CA PHE A 456 1.47 21.37 8.93
C PHE A 456 1.39 22.73 8.26
N ILE A 457 2.54 23.30 7.92
CA ILE A 457 2.66 24.49 7.09
C ILE A 457 3.33 24.11 5.77
N LYS A 458 2.77 24.57 4.65
CA LYS A 458 3.36 24.35 3.33
C LYS A 458 4.25 25.50 2.92
N VAL A 459 5.50 25.18 2.60
CA VAL A 459 6.52 26.13 2.17
C VAL A 459 6.93 25.82 0.75
N ARG A 460 6.88 26.83 -0.12
CA ARG A 460 7.41 26.74 -1.49
C ARG A 460 8.83 27.28 -1.53
N LEU A 461 9.70 26.58 -2.23
CA LEU A 461 11.10 26.93 -2.43
C LEU A 461 11.39 27.02 -3.92
N GLU A 462 11.86 28.18 -4.36
CA GLU A 462 12.29 28.44 -5.73
C GLU A 462 13.82 28.36 -5.77
N GLY A 463 14.36 27.35 -6.44
CA GLY A 463 15.80 27.13 -6.48
C GLY A 463 16.19 25.88 -7.27
N PRO A 464 17.48 25.74 -7.62
CA PRO A 464 17.96 24.67 -8.49
C PRO A 464 17.96 23.28 -7.82
N GLN A 465 18.03 23.24 -6.48
CA GLN A 465 18.14 22.02 -5.67
C GLN A 465 17.07 21.96 -4.58
N GLU A 466 17.02 20.82 -3.89
CA GLU A 466 16.18 20.62 -2.71
C GLU A 466 16.88 21.16 -1.47
N TYR A 467 16.11 21.73 -0.56
CA TYR A 467 16.60 22.34 0.68
C TYR A 467 16.00 21.63 1.89
N MET A 468 16.79 21.50 2.94
CA MET A 468 16.25 21.17 4.26
C MET A 468 15.52 22.39 4.79
N VAL A 469 14.32 22.21 5.33
CA VAL A 469 13.59 23.28 6.02
C VAL A 469 13.36 22.84 7.45
N ARG A 470 13.66 23.74 8.40
CA ARG A 470 13.48 23.52 9.83
C ARG A 470 12.29 24.31 10.35
N SER A 471 11.45 23.68 11.16
CA SER A 471 10.52 24.34 12.06
C SER A 471 11.08 24.28 13.50
N ARG A 472 11.17 25.45 14.13
CA ARG A 472 11.54 25.60 15.54
C ARG A 472 10.33 26.07 16.31
N ASN A 473 9.94 25.30 17.34
CA ASN A 473 8.67 25.47 18.02
C ASN A 473 8.90 25.78 19.50
N VAL A 474 8.49 26.96 19.93
CA VAL A 474 8.73 27.50 21.28
C VAL A 474 7.41 27.98 21.89
N GLY A 475 7.23 27.91 23.20
CA GLY A 475 6.05 28.53 23.83
C GLY A 475 6.01 30.04 23.60
N GLY A 476 4.81 30.55 23.29
CA GLY A 476 4.63 31.92 22.85
C GLY A 476 3.85 32.76 23.85
N SER A 477 2.58 32.40 24.12
CA SER A 477 1.69 33.20 24.95
C SER A 477 1.54 32.69 26.38
N HIS A 478 1.76 31.40 26.63
CA HIS A 478 1.52 30.83 27.95
C HIS A 478 2.68 31.11 28.94
N PRO A 479 2.42 31.58 30.18
CA PRO A 479 3.47 32.00 31.12
C PRO A 479 4.51 30.92 31.45
N ARG A 480 4.09 29.64 31.50
CA ARG A 480 4.99 28.52 31.84
C ARG A 480 5.84 28.01 30.69
N THR A 481 5.47 28.27 29.44
CA THR A 481 6.15 27.73 28.25
C THR A 481 6.84 28.82 27.45
N ARG A 482 6.54 30.11 27.70
CA ARG A 482 7.09 31.24 26.97
C ARG A 482 8.62 31.17 26.91
N GLY A 483 9.16 31.12 25.69
CA GLY A 483 10.60 31.03 25.43
C GLY A 483 11.21 29.63 25.55
N GLN A 484 10.45 28.63 26.00
CA GLN A 484 10.90 27.24 26.14
C GLN A 484 10.60 26.42 24.87
N LEU A 485 11.53 25.53 24.52
CA LEU A 485 11.44 24.71 23.31
C LEU A 485 10.47 23.54 23.51
N TYR A 486 9.53 23.36 22.58
CA TYR A 486 8.74 22.13 22.47
C TYR A 486 9.48 21.07 21.67
N GLY A 487 10.06 21.48 20.53
CA GLY A 487 10.70 20.56 19.60
C GLY A 487 11.15 21.20 18.29
N LEU A 488 11.85 20.40 17.49
CA LEU A 488 12.34 20.74 16.17
C LEU A 488 11.77 19.75 15.14
N ARG A 489 11.49 20.24 13.93
CA ARG A 489 11.14 19.41 12.79
C ARG A 489 11.93 19.84 11.57
N ASP A 490 12.72 18.93 11.01
CA ASP A 490 13.32 19.15 9.70
C ASP A 490 12.63 18.27 8.66
N SER A 491 12.42 18.84 7.49
CA SER A 491 11.96 18.10 6.31
C SER A 491 12.72 18.61 5.10
N ARG A 492 13.26 17.70 4.30
CA ARG A 492 13.73 18.04 2.95
C ARG A 492 12.54 18.40 2.06
N SER A 493 12.73 19.42 1.21
CA SER A 493 11.76 19.81 0.20
C SER A 493 11.71 18.79 -0.93
N VAL A 494 10.52 18.50 -1.45
CA VAL A 494 10.28 17.59 -2.57
C VAL A 494 10.05 18.41 -3.83
N ARG A 495 10.71 18.06 -4.94
CA ARG A 495 10.47 18.71 -6.24
C ARG A 495 9.03 18.52 -6.71
N ASP A 496 8.49 19.56 -7.34
CA ASP A 496 7.21 19.46 -8.03
C ASP A 496 7.44 18.82 -9.42
N PRO A 497 6.78 17.71 -9.75
CA PRO A 497 6.98 17.02 -11.03
C PRO A 497 6.52 17.86 -12.24
N LEU A 498 5.64 18.83 -12.02
CA LEU A 498 5.08 19.69 -13.08
C LEU A 498 5.84 21.02 -13.21
N LEU A 499 6.61 21.43 -12.20
CA LEU A 499 7.28 22.73 -12.14
C LEU A 499 8.78 22.61 -11.98
N ALA A 500 9.52 22.93 -13.05
CA ALA A 500 10.98 22.99 -13.02
C ALA A 500 11.48 24.06 -12.03
N GLY A 501 12.55 23.73 -11.28
CA GLY A 501 13.18 24.66 -10.34
C GLY A 501 12.31 25.06 -9.14
N THR A 502 11.22 24.34 -8.89
CA THR A 502 10.34 24.54 -7.73
C THR A 502 10.26 23.27 -6.89
N SER A 503 10.36 23.44 -5.57
CA SER A 503 10.13 22.38 -4.60
C SER A 503 9.18 22.85 -3.50
N GLY A 504 8.55 21.91 -2.81
CA GLY A 504 7.66 22.16 -1.70
C GLY A 504 8.08 21.38 -0.46
N ALA A 505 7.92 21.97 0.72
CA ALA A 505 8.13 21.29 1.99
C ALA A 505 6.87 21.42 2.86
N CYS A 506 6.41 20.29 3.38
CA CYS A 506 5.31 20.23 4.34
C CYS A 506 5.91 20.02 5.73
N LEU A 507 6.03 21.10 6.50
CA LEU A 507 6.65 21.07 7.82
C LEU A 507 5.61 20.91 8.91
N GLU A 508 5.82 19.90 9.76
CA GLU A 508 5.07 19.80 11.00
C GLU A 508 5.51 20.93 11.96
N PHE A 509 4.54 21.51 12.67
CA PHE A 509 4.78 22.46 13.74
C PHE A 509 3.84 22.18 14.92
N LYS A 510 4.23 22.63 16.11
CA LYS A 510 3.42 22.46 17.32
C LYS A 510 2.15 23.30 17.19
N CYS A 511 1.00 22.64 17.17
CA CYS A 511 -0.29 23.33 17.18
C CYS A 511 -0.47 24.20 18.43
N GLY A 512 -1.07 25.37 18.24
CA GLY A 512 -1.59 26.18 19.33
C GLY A 512 -2.87 25.57 19.90
N GLY A 513 -3.13 25.80 21.19
CA GLY A 513 -4.30 25.25 21.87
C GLY A 513 -4.08 25.09 23.37
N MET A 514 -5.02 24.41 24.03
CA MET A 514 -4.92 24.09 25.45
C MET A 514 -3.73 23.16 25.72
N LEU A 515 -3.03 23.42 26.83
CA LEU A 515 -1.98 22.53 27.35
C LEU A 515 -2.60 21.37 28.15
N PHE A 516 -1.78 20.46 28.66
CA PHE A 516 -2.28 19.23 29.32
C PHE A 516 -3.17 19.48 30.54
N ASP A 517 -2.96 20.61 31.23
CA ASP A 517 -3.72 21.02 32.40
C ASP A 517 -5.07 21.68 32.05
N GLN A 518 -5.32 21.92 30.76
CA GLN A 518 -6.50 22.58 30.21
C GLN A 518 -6.85 23.93 30.88
N SER A 519 -5.85 24.62 31.44
CA SER A 519 -6.09 25.88 32.17
C SER A 519 -6.06 27.10 31.25
N LEU A 520 -5.11 27.14 30.32
CA LEU A 520 -4.89 28.26 29.41
C LEU A 520 -4.33 27.76 28.07
N ALA A 521 -4.72 28.42 26.98
CA ALA A 521 -4.18 28.14 25.66
C ALA A 521 -2.79 28.75 25.46
N ASP A 522 -1.88 27.98 24.85
CA ASP A 522 -0.61 28.50 24.33
C ASP A 522 -0.70 28.67 22.82
N ARG A 523 -0.35 29.85 22.34
CA ARG A 523 -0.05 30.10 20.93
C ARG A 523 1.45 29.92 20.74
N THR A 524 1.84 28.74 20.28
CA THR A 524 3.25 28.40 20.02
C THR A 524 3.88 29.39 19.04
N LEU A 525 5.06 29.92 19.36
CA LEU A 525 5.91 30.62 18.43
C LEU A 525 6.62 29.61 17.51
N VAL A 526 6.26 29.66 16.23
CA VAL A 526 6.79 28.79 15.17
C VAL A 526 7.70 29.63 14.29
N THR A 527 8.95 29.20 14.14
CA THR A 527 9.92 29.81 13.22
C THR A 527 10.32 28.79 12.15
N VAL A 528 10.07 29.13 10.89
CA VAL A 528 10.40 28.33 9.71
C VAL A 528 11.67 28.88 9.07
N VAL A 529 12.67 28.02 8.92
CA VAL A 529 14.01 28.39 8.41
C VAL A 529 14.49 27.38 7.37
N PRO A 530 14.53 27.75 6.08
CA PRO A 530 15.24 26.98 5.07
C PRO A 530 16.74 26.98 5.36
N GLN A 531 17.36 25.80 5.38
CA GLN A 531 18.80 25.62 5.54
C GLN A 531 19.49 25.85 4.19
N GLY A 532 19.78 27.11 3.89
CA GLY A 532 20.38 27.55 2.64
C GLY A 532 20.44 29.06 2.56
N SER A 533 21.00 29.60 1.46
CA SER A 533 20.94 31.04 1.18
C SER A 533 19.58 31.39 0.57
N CYS A 534 18.55 31.37 1.40
CA CYS A 534 17.16 31.58 1.01
C CYS A 534 16.62 32.90 1.56
N ARG A 535 15.79 33.58 0.78
CA ARG A 535 15.08 34.80 1.16
C ARG A 535 13.59 34.64 0.92
N ARG A 536 12.77 34.93 1.93
CA ARG A 536 11.31 34.97 1.82
C ARG A 536 10.90 36.03 0.81
N THR A 537 10.11 35.62 -0.18
CA THR A 537 9.60 36.48 -1.25
C THR A 537 8.10 36.73 -1.11
N ALA A 538 7.34 35.77 -0.59
CA ALA A 538 5.90 35.89 -0.43
C ALA A 538 5.37 35.20 0.83
N VAL A 539 4.26 35.73 1.34
CA VAL A 539 3.42 35.10 2.36
C VAL A 539 1.99 35.15 1.83
N ASN A 540 1.24 34.07 2.02
CA ASN A 540 -0.16 33.97 1.65
C ASN A 540 -0.97 35.13 2.26
N ALA A 541 -1.79 35.79 1.44
CA ALA A 541 -2.53 36.98 1.86
C ALA A 541 -3.54 36.67 2.99
N LEU A 542 -4.26 35.55 2.90
CA LEU A 542 -5.23 35.14 3.92
C LEU A 542 -4.54 34.79 5.24
N LEU A 543 -3.36 34.17 5.19
CA LEU A 543 -2.56 33.90 6.38
C LEU A 543 -2.06 35.20 7.01
N ARG A 544 -1.55 36.14 6.22
CA ARG A 544 -1.09 37.45 6.71
C ARG A 544 -2.22 38.21 7.39
N ASP A 545 -3.40 38.26 6.76
CA ASP A 545 -4.58 38.93 7.31
C ASP A 545 -5.08 38.27 8.59
N TYR A 546 -5.09 36.92 8.64
CA TYR A 546 -5.43 36.18 9.85
C TYR A 546 -4.48 36.53 11.00
N LEU A 547 -3.17 36.48 10.78
CA LEU A 547 -2.19 36.80 11.81
C LEU A 547 -2.34 38.25 12.29
N GLY A 548 -2.55 39.21 11.38
CA GLY A 548 -2.78 40.62 11.70
C GLY A 548 -3.99 40.89 12.61
N ARG A 549 -5.05 40.09 12.48
CA ARG A 549 -6.27 40.20 13.32
C ARG A 549 -6.14 39.52 14.68
N HIS A 550 -5.10 38.71 14.90
CA HIS A 550 -4.93 37.92 16.12
C HIS A 550 -3.62 38.27 16.85
N PRO A 551 -3.50 39.47 17.45
CA PRO A 551 -2.32 39.86 18.22
C PRO A 551 -2.14 38.96 19.46
N PRO A 552 -0.93 38.92 20.05
CA PRO A 552 0.31 39.59 19.60
C PRO A 552 0.90 38.97 18.32
N LEU A 553 1.64 39.77 17.55
CA LEU A 553 2.36 39.28 16.37
C LEU A 553 3.72 38.73 16.76
N ALA A 554 4.18 37.70 16.05
CA ALA A 554 5.57 37.26 16.13
C ALA A 554 6.48 38.29 15.44
N GLU A 555 7.66 38.53 16.00
CA GLU A 555 8.68 39.35 15.34
C GLU A 555 9.16 38.65 14.07
N ASP A 556 9.10 39.36 12.95
CA ASP A 556 9.34 38.79 11.63
C ASP A 556 10.21 39.71 10.75
N ASN A 557 11.26 40.25 11.37
CA ASN A 557 12.18 41.22 10.74
C ASN A 557 13.22 40.56 9.83
N HIS A 558 13.39 39.23 9.91
CA HIS A 558 14.40 38.49 9.15
C HIS A 558 13.81 37.89 7.89
N THR A 559 14.33 38.26 6.72
CA THR A 559 13.91 37.69 5.44
C THR A 559 14.41 36.25 5.22
N ALA A 560 15.37 35.77 6.02
CA ALA A 560 15.87 34.39 5.94
C ALA A 560 14.96 33.36 6.64
N ALA A 561 13.95 33.83 7.38
CA ALA A 561 13.03 32.99 8.14
C ALA A 561 11.59 33.50 7.98
N PHE A 562 10.65 32.74 8.53
CA PHE A 562 9.28 33.18 8.73
C PHE A 562 8.83 32.78 10.13
N SER A 563 8.39 33.76 10.91
CA SER A 563 7.89 33.52 12.27
C SER A 563 6.40 33.81 12.36
N MET A 564 5.66 32.94 13.06
CA MET A 564 4.24 33.15 13.38
C MET A 564 3.91 32.60 14.76
N LEU A 565 2.85 33.14 15.37
CA LEU A 565 2.17 32.45 16.45
C LEU A 565 1.15 31.47 15.86
N ALA A 566 1.20 30.21 16.31
CA ALA A 566 0.35 29.15 15.82
C ALA A 566 -1.14 29.51 15.99
N PRO A 567 -1.95 29.39 14.91
CA PRO A 567 -3.39 29.60 14.99
C PRO A 567 -4.06 28.69 16.02
N LEU A 568 -5.03 29.23 16.75
CA LEU A 568 -5.89 28.43 17.61
C LEU A 568 -6.98 27.75 16.78
N ASP A 569 -7.47 28.42 15.74
CA ASP A 569 -8.49 27.89 14.85
C ASP A 569 -7.91 26.82 13.91
N PRO A 570 -8.70 25.79 13.53
CA PRO A 570 -8.29 24.80 12.55
C PRO A 570 -8.31 25.40 11.15
N LEU A 571 -7.20 26.03 10.75
CA LEU A 571 -7.05 26.56 9.41
C LEU A 571 -6.88 25.43 8.37
N GLY A 572 -7.23 25.74 7.12
CA GLY A 572 -7.16 24.83 5.98
C GLY A 572 -6.31 25.35 4.82
N HIS A 573 -6.34 24.62 3.71
CA HIS A 573 -5.48 24.81 2.53
C HIS A 573 -5.40 26.25 1.99
N ASN A 574 -6.47 27.04 2.12
CA ASN A 574 -6.50 28.45 1.70
C ASN A 574 -5.44 29.33 2.39
N TYR A 575 -5.04 28.96 3.61
CA TYR A 575 -4.01 29.63 4.40
C TYR A 575 -2.62 28.98 4.23
N GLY A 576 -2.55 27.84 3.54
CA GLY A 576 -1.39 26.96 3.49
C GLY A 576 -1.03 26.30 4.82
N ILE A 577 -1.99 26.24 5.74
CA ILE A 577 -1.90 25.54 7.02
C ILE A 577 -2.89 24.38 6.98
N TYR A 578 -2.44 23.19 7.35
CA TYR A 578 -3.21 21.95 7.28
C TYR A 578 -3.33 21.39 8.67
N THR A 579 -4.55 21.41 9.21
CA THR A 579 -4.84 20.93 10.55
C THR A 579 -5.77 19.71 10.49
N VAL A 580 -5.45 18.70 11.30
CA VAL A 580 -6.27 17.49 11.46
C VAL A 580 -6.24 17.09 12.92
N THR A 581 -7.40 16.80 13.49
CA THR A 581 -7.54 16.24 14.83
C THR A 581 -8.08 14.82 14.72
N ASP A 582 -7.44 13.87 15.40
CA ASP A 582 -7.88 12.48 15.46
C ASP A 582 -7.57 11.88 16.84
N ARG A 583 -8.14 10.71 17.17
CA ARG A 583 -7.78 9.94 18.38
C ARG A 583 -6.46 9.19 18.23
N SER A 584 -5.95 9.05 17.00
CA SER A 584 -4.64 8.48 16.70
C SER A 584 -3.66 9.57 16.26
N PRO A 585 -2.51 9.76 16.94
CA PRO A 585 -1.51 10.76 16.53
C PRO A 585 -0.94 10.46 15.15
N ARG A 586 -0.71 9.17 14.83
CA ARG A 586 -0.24 8.73 13.51
C ARG A 586 -1.24 9.11 12.42
N LEU A 587 -2.53 8.84 12.64
CA LEU A 587 -3.56 9.12 11.64
C LEU A 587 -3.73 10.62 11.41
N ALA A 588 -3.73 11.42 12.49
CA ALA A 588 -3.78 12.86 12.39
C ALA A 588 -2.60 13.41 11.55
N LYS A 589 -1.37 12.93 11.82
CA LYS A 589 -0.18 13.30 11.06
C LYS A 589 -0.28 12.90 9.60
N GLU A 590 -0.65 11.65 9.30
CA GLU A 590 -0.73 11.13 7.93
C GLU A 590 -1.74 11.91 7.08
N ILE A 591 -2.94 12.14 7.61
CA ILE A 591 -3.97 12.90 6.87
C ILE A 591 -3.49 14.35 6.67
N ALA A 592 -2.90 14.98 7.68
CA ALA A 592 -2.47 16.38 7.59
C ALA A 592 -1.33 16.57 6.57
N ILE A 593 -0.32 15.69 6.57
CA ILE A 593 0.76 15.74 5.59
C ILE A 593 0.25 15.42 4.18
N GLY A 594 -0.66 14.45 4.02
CA GLY A 594 -1.23 14.11 2.72
C GLY A 594 -2.10 15.23 2.12
N ARG A 595 -2.85 15.96 2.95
CA ARG A 595 -3.56 17.19 2.56
C ARG A 595 -2.59 18.29 2.16
N CYS A 596 -1.49 18.44 2.90
CA CYS A 596 -0.45 19.41 2.60
C CYS A 596 0.22 19.15 1.24
N PHE A 597 0.59 17.89 0.95
CA PHE A 597 1.14 17.49 -0.35
C PHE A 597 0.16 17.78 -1.49
N ALA A 598 -1.12 17.44 -1.29
CA ALA A 598 -2.19 17.68 -2.25
C ALA A 598 -2.46 19.17 -2.50
N GLY A 599 -2.23 20.04 -1.52
CA GLY A 599 -2.59 21.46 -1.62
C GLY A 599 -4.06 21.75 -1.34
N THR A 600 -4.82 20.79 -0.78
CA THR A 600 -6.26 20.88 -0.54
C THR A 600 -6.66 20.22 0.79
N SER A 601 -7.71 20.72 1.43
CA SER A 601 -8.24 20.15 2.68
C SER A 601 -9.07 18.88 2.45
N ASP A 602 -9.60 18.67 1.24
CA ASP A 602 -10.51 17.56 0.92
C ASP A 602 -9.80 16.41 0.18
N GLY A 603 -8.57 16.65 -0.27
CA GLY A 603 -7.75 15.68 -0.96
C GLY A 603 -6.66 15.08 -0.07
N PHE A 604 -6.16 13.93 -0.50
CA PHE A 604 -4.97 13.29 0.06
C PHE A 604 -4.06 12.92 -1.11
N SER A 605 -2.81 13.38 -1.08
CA SER A 605 -1.79 13.10 -2.09
C SER A 605 -0.48 12.80 -1.40
N ARG A 606 0.34 11.95 -2.00
CA ARG A 606 1.75 11.79 -1.64
C ARG A 606 2.70 12.37 -2.70
N GLU A 607 2.16 12.91 -3.80
CA GLU A 607 2.90 13.72 -4.77
C GLU A 607 2.81 15.20 -4.39
N MET A 608 3.95 15.88 -4.35
CA MET A 608 4.06 17.28 -3.96
C MET A 608 3.57 18.20 -5.10
N ARG A 609 2.48 18.92 -4.84
CA ARG A 609 2.04 20.05 -5.69
C ARG A 609 2.51 21.36 -5.06
N ALA A 610 3.74 21.76 -5.30
CA ALA A 610 4.38 22.85 -4.59
C ALA A 610 3.69 24.22 -4.78
N ALA A 611 2.93 24.41 -5.87
CA ALA A 611 2.20 25.66 -6.13
C ALA A 611 0.83 25.75 -5.43
N GLU A 612 0.19 24.63 -5.09
CA GLU A 612 -1.18 24.62 -4.54
C GLU A 612 -1.16 24.75 -3.01
N GLY A 613 -1.99 25.64 -2.45
CA GLY A 613 -2.20 25.78 -1.01
C GLY A 613 -0.92 26.08 -0.21
N THR A 614 -0.09 27.01 -0.71
CA THR A 614 1.18 27.41 -0.07
C THR A 614 0.96 28.53 0.96
N ALA A 615 1.64 28.45 2.10
CA ALA A 615 1.64 29.50 3.12
C ALA A 615 2.74 30.55 2.90
N VAL A 616 3.97 30.09 2.59
CA VAL A 616 5.15 30.97 2.48
C VAL A 616 6.01 30.52 1.30
N THR A 617 6.57 31.48 0.57
CA THR A 617 7.51 31.24 -0.52
C THR A 617 8.88 31.82 -0.19
N PHE A 618 9.92 31.02 -0.43
CA PHE A 618 11.31 31.41 -0.36
C PHE A 618 11.98 31.25 -1.73
N SER A 619 12.83 32.21 -2.08
CA SER A 619 13.75 32.12 -3.21
C SER A 619 15.15 31.81 -2.70
N CYS A 620 15.76 30.75 -3.21
CA CYS A 620 17.04 30.23 -2.76
C CYS A 620 18.06 30.27 -3.90
N GLY A 621 19.20 30.92 -3.66
CA GLY A 621 20.30 31.01 -4.61
C GLY A 621 21.54 30.26 -4.13
N GLU A 622 22.36 29.81 -5.07
CA GLU A 622 23.73 29.39 -4.74
C GLU A 622 24.61 30.60 -4.43
N ARG A 623 25.57 30.41 -3.53
CA ARG A 623 26.71 31.34 -3.46
C ARG A 623 27.63 31.03 -4.65
N PRO A 624 28.11 32.04 -5.40
CA PRO A 624 29.04 31.79 -6.48
C PRO A 624 30.31 31.11 -5.92
N PRO A 625 30.86 30.08 -6.61
CA PRO A 625 32.11 29.45 -6.22
C PRO A 625 33.23 30.51 -6.21
N GLY A 626 33.95 30.64 -5.08
CA GLY A 626 35.11 31.55 -4.95
C GLY A 626 35.03 32.63 -3.86
N ARG A 627 33.93 32.76 -3.10
CA ARG A 627 33.87 33.68 -1.94
C ARG A 627 34.07 32.91 -0.63
N GLU A 628 35.20 33.16 0.04
CA GLU A 628 35.49 32.58 1.36
C GLU A 628 34.37 32.84 2.37
N SER A 629 33.97 31.79 3.09
CA SER A 629 33.05 31.90 4.22
C SER A 629 33.65 32.77 5.33
N PHE A 630 32.82 33.40 6.18
CA PHE A 630 33.29 34.15 7.35
C PHE A 630 34.17 33.27 8.26
N PHE A 631 33.83 31.98 8.36
CA PHE A 631 34.64 30.99 9.09
C PHE A 631 35.99 30.73 8.42
N GLN A 632 36.06 30.67 7.08
CA GLN A 632 37.33 30.59 6.36
C GLN A 632 38.15 31.87 6.53
N ARG A 633 37.55 33.07 6.50
CA ARG A 633 38.26 34.34 6.76
C ARG A 633 38.77 34.46 8.19
N LEU A 634 38.01 33.98 9.17
CA LEU A 634 38.47 33.88 10.56
C LEU A 634 39.66 32.93 10.72
N LEU A 635 39.73 31.88 9.90
CA LEU A 635 40.85 30.93 9.88
C LEU A 635 42.08 31.47 9.13
N THR A 636 41.89 32.30 8.09
CA THR A 636 42.98 32.80 7.24
C THR A 636 43.53 34.16 7.68
N ALA A 637 42.73 35.03 8.30
CA ALA A 637 43.14 36.35 8.77
C ALA A 637 42.36 36.80 10.02
N PRO A 638 42.66 36.25 11.22
CA PRO A 638 41.95 36.58 12.46
C PRO A 638 42.11 38.03 12.93
N ALA A 639 43.04 38.80 12.34
CA ALA A 639 43.32 40.19 12.72
C ALA A 639 42.49 41.25 11.96
N GLU A 640 41.72 40.86 10.94
CA GLU A 640 40.89 41.77 10.14
C GLU A 640 39.37 41.56 10.33
N ALA A 641 38.97 40.76 11.34
CA ALA A 641 37.57 40.45 11.66
C ALA A 641 36.98 41.37 12.73
#